data_AF-N1ZBH0-F1
#
_entry.id   AF-N1ZBH0-F1
#
_cell.length_a   1.000
_cell.length_b   1.000
_cell.length_c   1.000
_cell.angle_alpha   90.00
_cell.angle_beta   90.00
_cell.angle_gamma   90.00
#
_symmetry.space_group_name_H-M   'P 1'
#
loop_
_entity.id
_entity.type
_entity.pdbx_description
1 polymer ?
#
loop_
_entity_poly.entity_id
_entity_poly.type
_entity_poly.pdbx_seq_one_letter_code
_entity_poly.pdbx_strand_id
1 'polypeptide(L)'
;MYQKLNCNDKQDYFKPLSKREREGVYFCRFIGFDEELLIWERKIQIDCQKNGKYISKKLPQPNENEVFHFFDKVGQFDFVIEQNLFYEIIVKWLDFVPQKIQKNISEAIYYILYELSTKQNNINILKNTFVKFMCWLKYYFGNMLCTLGEEEVPKILYEGDISKYELYLLRVLCFSGCDVVYVHFYDEASYFKIDTAAMWSNVIYGKRRGQPPKHFKNIDLNVLEKQQQTDKNIQSVSDFVKTNILQKEDFWQNLFQTNSQRALLDRNHYYNIFIQYIGVDQLEIYQNRLYTLKQELKQKAKPFLIVEQNIENPSIEESNTLRLTKYENQKDMLQQFSEKIVLLGNTILQRLFQRAFFTIMEQYTEQSISKIYNTALKLVCWLNRYSSILFQNFDYEQIPLFLYYGKINKNQALFLNMLSYLPVDVLYISPKKEYHTVFEEIENNSIVIELENDSEMFCFPQKAIRVKQATTAYQAERELDSILYEDTGLYRPKQFIHSQTVTLKTIYEEISIIWKEEAKYRPGFEIKENIVTIPNIFAKINGVKEGDISKYLKSISELLTENTIFIKNFPYIARVGHSPSFAAQFLNKNKIDIKAVKKHSNYRYDFLNLQTQNYILQKAQEMLDLKWIEAEGVDIEKVILYIILNLDKITLQMIQQFDFTKEIPKVVVVSVNENIATLEDAIYLLYLNLIGFDIVVFTPTGYRNIDKYISKKAFEEYEIGEYLFQMEIPERAKLERMAITTESGLFNRIFGRRK
;
A
#
# COMPACT_ATOMS: atom_id res chain seq x y z
N MET A 1 24.60 74.47 -10.23
CA MET A 1 23.55 73.65 -10.85
C MET A 1 24.11 72.27 -11.20
N TYR A 2 23.38 71.18 -10.95
CA TYR A 2 23.80 69.81 -11.28
C TYR A 2 23.52 69.45 -12.74
N GLN A 3 24.33 68.55 -13.31
CA GLN A 3 24.11 68.02 -14.67
C GLN A 3 23.19 66.79 -14.63
N LYS A 4 22.27 66.70 -15.60
CA LYS A 4 21.47 65.49 -15.83
C LYS A 4 22.34 64.43 -16.49
N LEU A 5 22.52 63.30 -15.82
CA LEU A 5 23.20 62.13 -16.34
C LEU A 5 22.23 61.28 -17.17
N ASN A 6 22.78 60.47 -18.08
CA ASN A 6 22.00 59.41 -18.71
C ASN A 6 21.92 58.22 -17.75
N CYS A 7 20.70 57.79 -17.42
CA CYS A 7 20.51 56.58 -16.63
C CYS A 7 20.48 55.37 -17.57
N ASN A 8 21.51 54.53 -17.48
CA ASN A 8 21.59 53.27 -18.22
C ASN A 8 21.04 52.10 -17.38
N ASP A 9 21.17 52.18 -16.05
CA ASP A 9 20.62 51.20 -15.12
C ASP A 9 19.77 51.90 -14.04
N LYS A 10 18.51 51.48 -13.89
CA LYS A 10 17.60 51.98 -12.85
C LYS A 10 18.13 51.77 -11.43
N GLN A 11 19.06 50.82 -11.21
CA GLN A 11 19.69 50.62 -9.90
C GLN A 11 20.62 51.78 -9.51
N ASP A 12 21.06 52.62 -10.46
CA ASP A 12 21.91 53.78 -10.18
C ASP A 12 21.22 54.83 -9.29
N TYR A 13 19.89 54.84 -9.24
CA TYR A 13 19.12 55.70 -8.32
C TYR A 13 19.45 55.42 -6.84
N PHE A 14 19.83 54.19 -6.49
CA PHE A 14 20.18 53.82 -5.11
C PHE A 14 21.66 54.05 -4.77
N LYS A 15 22.47 54.51 -5.73
CA LYS A 15 23.88 54.84 -5.48
C LYS A 15 23.99 56.23 -4.82
N PRO A 16 24.79 56.38 -3.75
CA PRO A 16 25.21 57.67 -3.23
C PRO A 16 25.88 58.53 -4.30
N LEU A 17 25.84 59.85 -4.16
CA LEU A 17 26.34 60.80 -5.17
C LEU A 17 27.81 60.53 -5.53
N SER A 18 28.67 60.26 -4.54
CA SER A 18 30.10 59.97 -4.76
C SER A 18 30.39 58.65 -5.49
N LYS A 19 29.43 57.71 -5.47
CA LYS A 19 29.57 56.38 -6.11
C LYS A 19 28.98 56.32 -7.52
N ARG A 20 28.49 57.45 -8.04
CA ARG A 20 28.05 57.56 -9.43
C ARG A 20 29.25 57.71 -10.35
N GLU A 21 29.08 57.38 -11.63
CA GLU A 21 30.16 57.55 -12.62
C GLU A 21 30.66 59.00 -12.68
N ARG A 22 29.76 59.96 -12.44
CA ARG A 22 30.04 61.39 -12.30
C ARG A 22 29.06 62.01 -11.31
N GLU A 23 29.44 63.12 -10.69
CA GLU A 23 28.53 63.91 -9.85
C GLU A 23 27.41 64.49 -10.70
N GLY A 24 26.18 64.00 -10.50
CA GLY A 24 25.03 64.43 -11.28
C GLY A 24 23.75 63.72 -10.85
N VAL A 25 22.66 64.14 -11.48
CA VAL A 25 21.29 63.76 -11.14
C VAL A 25 20.63 62.99 -12.27
N TYR A 26 19.66 62.13 -11.94
CA TYR A 26 18.90 61.38 -12.92
C TYR A 26 17.49 61.93 -13.08
N PHE A 27 17.02 61.99 -14.33
CA PHE A 27 15.61 62.18 -14.63
C PHE A 27 15.18 61.11 -15.63
N CYS A 28 14.36 60.17 -15.18
CA CYS A 28 13.83 59.10 -16.01
C CYS A 28 12.30 59.05 -15.97
N ARG A 29 11.72 58.67 -17.10
CA ARG A 29 10.33 58.28 -17.22
C ARG A 29 10.19 56.76 -17.34
N PHE A 30 9.37 56.19 -16.48
CA PHE A 30 9.03 54.78 -16.43
C PHE A 30 7.61 54.64 -16.95
N ILE A 31 7.49 54.08 -18.15
CA ILE A 31 6.19 53.93 -18.80
C ILE A 31 5.83 52.45 -18.80
N GLY A 32 4.58 52.13 -18.47
CA GLY A 32 4.10 50.75 -18.33
C GLY A 32 4.54 50.10 -17.01
N PHE A 33 4.35 48.79 -16.91
CA PHE A 33 4.71 48.01 -15.73
C PHE A 33 5.12 46.58 -16.09
N ASP A 34 5.89 45.99 -15.19
CA ASP A 34 6.07 44.56 -15.01
C ASP A 34 6.42 44.32 -13.53
N GLU A 35 6.49 43.06 -13.11
CA GLU A 35 6.68 42.72 -11.70
C GLU A 35 8.00 43.28 -11.13
N GLU A 36 9.09 43.20 -11.89
CA GLU A 36 10.39 43.70 -11.47
C GLU A 36 10.39 45.23 -11.36
N LEU A 37 9.73 45.90 -12.30
CA LEU A 37 9.60 47.35 -12.29
C LEU A 37 8.73 47.83 -11.13
N LEU A 38 7.58 47.18 -10.85
CA LEU A 38 6.73 47.54 -9.72
C LEU A 38 7.44 47.34 -8.37
N ILE A 39 8.26 46.29 -8.22
CA ILE A 39 9.08 46.09 -7.03
C ILE A 39 10.12 47.21 -6.88
N TRP A 40 10.77 47.61 -7.98
CA TRP A 40 11.72 48.71 -7.99
C TRP A 40 11.05 50.05 -7.65
N GLU A 41 9.89 50.35 -8.23
CA GLU A 41 9.08 51.55 -7.94
C GLU A 41 8.64 51.60 -6.48
N ARG A 42 8.30 50.45 -5.88
CA ARG A 42 8.02 50.35 -4.44
C ARG A 42 9.24 50.74 -3.60
N LYS A 43 10.44 50.28 -3.96
CA LYS A 43 11.68 50.66 -3.25
C LYS A 43 11.94 52.16 -3.35
N ILE A 44 11.80 52.75 -4.55
CA ILE A 44 11.93 54.20 -4.73
C ILE A 44 10.87 54.97 -3.94
N GLN A 45 9.63 54.49 -3.91
CA GLN A 45 8.56 55.14 -3.15
C GLN A 45 8.87 55.16 -1.64
N ILE A 46 9.46 54.10 -1.10
CA ILE A 46 9.91 54.05 0.30
C ILE A 46 11.08 55.03 0.54
N ASP A 47 12.04 55.11 -0.39
CA ASP A 47 13.14 56.08 -0.27
C ASP A 47 12.64 57.53 -0.34
N CYS A 48 11.64 57.80 -1.19
CA CYS A 48 10.98 59.11 -1.24
C CYS A 48 10.29 59.49 0.07
N GLN A 49 9.93 58.53 0.93
CA GLN A 49 9.38 58.82 2.26
C GLN A 49 10.46 59.23 3.27
N LYS A 50 11.72 58.82 3.07
CA LYS A 50 12.83 59.14 3.98
C LYS A 50 13.41 60.52 3.73
N ASN A 51 13.80 60.80 2.49
CA ASN A 51 14.50 62.03 2.11
C ASN A 51 14.04 62.52 0.73
N GLY A 52 12.73 62.58 0.50
CA GLY A 52 12.21 62.98 -0.80
C GLY A 52 10.74 63.31 -0.84
N LYS A 53 10.13 63.13 -2.01
CA LYS A 53 8.70 63.38 -2.20
C LYS A 53 8.07 62.40 -3.18
N TYR A 54 6.97 61.80 -2.75
CA TYR A 54 6.10 61.04 -3.62
C TYR A 54 4.83 61.84 -3.93
N ILE A 55 4.51 61.99 -5.22
CA ILE A 55 3.43 62.81 -5.76
C ILE A 55 2.54 61.91 -6.63
N SER A 56 1.29 61.72 -6.22
CA SER A 56 0.28 60.94 -6.99
C SER A 56 -0.98 61.72 -7.31
N LYS A 57 -1.01 62.99 -6.92
CA LYS A 57 -2.06 63.95 -7.24
C LYS A 57 -1.36 65.19 -7.75
N LYS A 58 -2.01 65.86 -8.71
CA LYS A 58 -1.50 67.14 -9.23
C LYS A 58 -1.28 68.13 -8.09
N LEU A 59 -0.18 68.86 -8.17
CA LEU A 59 0.12 69.95 -7.26
C LEU A 59 -1.00 71.00 -7.41
N PRO A 60 -1.70 71.34 -6.32
CA PRO A 60 -2.75 72.35 -6.37
C PRO A 60 -2.12 73.71 -6.73
N GLN A 61 -2.94 74.59 -7.30
CA GLN A 61 -2.50 75.96 -7.54
C GLN A 61 -2.23 76.65 -6.19
N PRO A 62 -1.20 77.51 -6.11
CA PRO A 62 -0.98 78.30 -4.91
C PRO A 62 -2.23 79.11 -4.56
N ASN A 63 -2.63 79.08 -3.30
CA ASN A 63 -3.78 79.84 -2.85
C ASN A 63 -3.41 81.31 -2.58
N GLU A 64 -4.42 82.17 -2.41
CA GLU A 64 -4.21 83.60 -2.20
C GLU A 64 -3.35 83.90 -0.96
N ASN A 65 -3.47 83.11 0.11
CA ASN A 65 -2.67 83.29 1.33
C ASN A 65 -1.19 82.95 1.10
N GLU A 66 -0.90 81.90 0.32
CA GLU A 66 0.48 81.52 -0.02
C GLU A 66 1.16 82.56 -0.89
N VAL A 67 0.43 83.14 -1.85
CA VAL A 67 0.92 84.21 -2.72
C VAL A 67 1.08 85.51 -1.93
N PHE A 68 0.12 85.83 -1.06
CA PHE A 68 0.22 86.98 -0.15
C PHE A 68 1.46 86.88 0.73
N HIS A 69 1.66 85.74 1.40
CA HIS A 69 2.84 85.52 2.24
C HIS A 69 4.15 85.62 1.45
N PHE A 70 4.17 85.17 0.19
CA PHE A 70 5.32 85.37 -0.69
C PHE A 70 5.67 86.85 -0.88
N PHE A 71 4.70 87.69 -1.25
CA PHE A 71 4.93 89.12 -1.48
C PHE A 71 5.15 89.91 -0.18
N ASP A 72 4.52 89.50 0.93
CA ASP A 72 4.75 90.08 2.25
C ASP A 72 6.20 89.89 2.71
N LYS A 73 6.75 88.67 2.51
CA LYS A 73 8.12 88.35 2.91
C LYS A 73 9.20 88.91 1.96
N VAL A 74 8.95 88.88 0.65
CA VAL A 74 9.95 89.25 -0.37
C VAL A 74 9.92 90.74 -0.72
N GLY A 75 8.74 91.37 -0.60
CA GLY A 75 8.45 92.69 -1.12
C GLY A 75 8.02 92.67 -2.58
N GLN A 76 7.53 93.82 -3.08
CA GLN A 76 7.26 94.02 -4.50
C GLN A 76 8.58 94.16 -5.29
N PHE A 77 8.57 93.67 -6.53
CA PHE A 77 9.74 93.73 -7.42
C PHE A 77 9.30 93.84 -8.88
N ASP A 78 10.14 94.52 -9.66
CA ASP A 78 10.04 94.56 -11.11
C ASP A 78 10.62 93.27 -11.69
N PHE A 79 9.75 92.45 -12.27
CA PHE A 79 10.15 91.12 -12.72
C PHE A 79 10.94 91.21 -14.03
N VAL A 80 12.21 90.87 -13.95
CA VAL A 80 13.12 90.66 -15.07
C VAL A 80 13.75 89.27 -14.95
N ILE A 81 14.14 88.67 -16.08
CA ILE A 81 14.76 87.34 -16.07
C ILE A 81 16.26 87.52 -15.85
N GLU A 82 16.63 87.76 -14.60
CA GLU A 82 18.01 87.97 -14.19
C GLU A 82 18.36 87.09 -12.99
N GLN A 83 19.54 86.47 -13.06
CA GLN A 83 20.01 85.55 -12.04
C GLN A 83 20.15 86.23 -10.66
N ASN A 84 20.59 87.49 -10.63
CA ASN A 84 20.73 88.26 -9.39
C ASN A 84 19.39 88.49 -8.70
N LEU A 85 18.36 88.90 -9.45
CA LEU A 85 17.01 89.10 -8.91
C LEU A 85 16.45 87.81 -8.29
N PHE A 86 16.56 86.68 -8.99
CA PHE A 86 16.06 85.40 -8.47
C PHE A 86 16.82 84.98 -7.21
N TYR A 87 18.14 85.18 -7.16
CA TYR A 87 18.93 84.85 -5.99
C TYR A 87 18.54 85.70 -4.77
N GLU A 88 18.37 87.01 -4.93
CA GLU A 88 17.93 87.91 -3.84
C GLU A 88 16.55 87.51 -3.28
N ILE A 89 15.62 87.16 -4.16
CA ILE A 89 14.29 86.70 -3.76
C ILE A 89 14.37 85.35 -3.03
N ILE A 90 15.14 84.40 -3.55
CA ILE A 90 15.28 83.06 -2.98
C ILE A 90 15.92 83.11 -1.60
N VAL A 91 16.95 83.95 -1.40
CA VAL A 91 17.61 84.13 -0.09
C VAL A 91 16.61 84.61 0.97
N LYS A 92 15.69 85.52 0.61
CA LYS A 92 14.62 85.98 1.52
C LYS A 92 13.52 84.95 1.72
N TRP A 93 13.07 84.31 0.64
CA TRP A 93 11.89 83.44 0.66
C TRP A 93 12.16 82.05 1.25
N LEU A 94 13.31 81.47 0.89
CA LEU A 94 13.78 80.14 1.28
C LEU A 94 14.94 80.26 2.29
N ASP A 95 14.81 81.17 3.24
CA ASP A 95 15.79 81.48 4.30
C ASP A 95 16.18 80.29 5.20
N PHE A 96 15.35 79.24 5.23
CA PHE A 96 15.63 77.99 5.92
C PHE A 96 16.52 77.01 5.13
N VAL A 97 16.75 77.26 3.84
CA VAL A 97 17.55 76.42 2.95
C VAL A 97 19.03 76.87 2.99
N PRO A 98 20.02 75.95 3.04
CA PRO A 98 21.44 76.33 3.00
C PRO A 98 21.83 77.17 1.77
N GLN A 99 22.72 78.14 1.94
CA GLN A 99 23.13 79.09 0.88
C GLN A 99 23.65 78.40 -0.40
N LYS A 100 24.42 77.32 -0.25
CA LYS A 100 24.90 76.51 -1.39
C LYS A 100 23.74 75.98 -2.23
N ILE A 101 22.69 75.51 -1.58
CA ILE A 101 21.50 74.98 -2.24
C ILE A 101 20.63 76.12 -2.80
N GLN A 102 20.46 77.21 -2.06
CA GLN A 102 19.77 78.42 -2.56
C GLN A 102 20.37 78.90 -3.89
N LYS A 103 21.71 78.92 -4.00
CA LYS A 103 22.41 79.26 -5.24
C LYS A 103 22.09 78.28 -6.38
N ASN A 104 22.12 76.97 -6.10
CA ASN A 104 21.76 75.94 -7.09
C ASN A 104 20.31 76.07 -7.56
N ILE A 105 19.37 76.34 -6.65
CA ILE A 105 17.95 76.57 -6.97
C ILE A 105 17.81 77.81 -7.85
N SER A 106 18.50 78.91 -7.51
CA SER A 106 18.47 80.14 -8.31
C SER A 106 18.98 79.93 -9.73
N GLU A 107 20.12 79.25 -9.89
CA GLU A 107 20.68 78.90 -11.20
C GLU A 107 19.72 78.02 -12.02
N ALA A 108 19.12 77.00 -11.39
CA ALA A 108 18.16 76.11 -12.04
C ALA A 108 16.88 76.84 -12.46
N ILE A 109 16.36 77.74 -11.62
CA ILE A 109 15.19 78.56 -11.94
C ILE A 109 15.48 79.54 -13.06
N TYR A 110 16.63 80.21 -13.02
CA TYR A 110 17.07 81.11 -14.09
C TYR A 110 17.14 80.36 -15.42
N TYR A 111 17.82 79.21 -15.43
CA TYR A 111 17.95 78.38 -16.63
C TYR A 111 16.58 77.98 -17.21
N ILE A 112 15.66 77.51 -16.37
CA ILE A 112 14.33 77.06 -16.81
C ILE A 112 13.43 78.22 -17.24
N LEU A 113 13.43 79.34 -16.52
CA LEU A 113 12.63 80.52 -16.89
C LEU A 113 13.18 81.23 -18.14
N TYR A 114 14.50 81.23 -18.33
CA TYR A 114 15.12 81.70 -19.56
C TYR A 114 14.75 80.79 -20.75
N GLU A 115 14.82 79.46 -20.60
CA GLU A 115 14.35 78.55 -21.65
C GLU A 115 12.86 78.78 -21.97
N LEU A 116 12.04 78.99 -20.94
CA LEU A 116 10.62 79.30 -21.08
C LEU A 116 10.36 80.63 -21.79
N SER A 117 11.17 81.66 -21.55
CA SER A 117 10.99 82.99 -22.16
C SER A 117 11.22 82.97 -23.67
N THR A 118 12.14 82.11 -24.16
CA THR A 118 12.34 81.89 -25.60
C THR A 118 11.10 81.30 -26.29
N LYS A 119 10.22 80.63 -25.52
CA LYS A 119 8.99 79.98 -26.00
C LYS A 119 7.72 80.79 -25.67
N GLN A 120 7.80 81.72 -24.71
CA GLN A 120 6.66 82.43 -24.12
C GLN A 120 7.01 83.91 -23.90
N ASN A 121 6.55 84.79 -24.80
CA ASN A 121 6.92 86.22 -24.79
C ASN A 121 6.17 87.08 -23.75
N ASN A 122 5.34 86.49 -22.89
CA ASN A 122 4.54 87.24 -21.91
C ASN A 122 5.22 87.25 -20.53
N ILE A 123 5.77 88.40 -20.17
CA ILE A 123 6.49 88.62 -18.90
C ILE A 123 5.63 88.35 -17.66
N ASN A 124 4.32 88.63 -17.70
CA ASN A 124 3.40 88.37 -16.59
C ASN A 124 3.20 86.87 -16.37
N ILE A 125 3.16 86.08 -17.46
CA ILE A 125 3.05 84.62 -17.35
C ILE A 125 4.32 84.03 -16.72
N LEU A 126 5.50 84.57 -17.06
CA LEU A 126 6.77 84.16 -16.46
C LEU A 126 6.87 84.58 -14.98
N LYS A 127 6.43 85.80 -14.63
CA LYS A 127 6.32 86.26 -13.23
C LYS A 127 5.41 85.34 -12.42
N ASN A 128 4.22 85.03 -12.93
CA ASN A 128 3.27 84.14 -12.26
C ASN A 128 3.84 82.71 -12.14
N THR A 129 4.59 82.24 -13.13
CA THR A 129 5.26 80.93 -13.08
C THR A 129 6.35 80.91 -12.00
N PHE A 130 7.15 81.97 -11.91
CA PHE A 130 8.16 82.12 -10.86
C PHE A 130 7.54 82.13 -9.46
N VAL A 131 6.52 82.97 -9.23
CA VAL A 131 5.78 83.01 -7.96
C VAL A 131 5.21 81.63 -7.62
N LYS A 132 4.64 80.95 -8.62
CA LYS A 132 4.11 79.61 -8.48
C LYS A 132 5.18 78.58 -8.08
N PHE A 133 6.37 78.64 -8.67
CA PHE A 133 7.50 77.82 -8.24
C PHE A 133 7.94 78.14 -6.82
N MET A 134 8.02 79.43 -6.44
CA MET A 134 8.35 79.84 -5.08
C MET A 134 7.38 79.26 -4.05
N CYS A 135 6.07 79.36 -4.28
CA CYS A 135 5.06 78.77 -3.41
C CYS A 135 5.20 77.24 -3.36
N TRP A 136 5.32 76.58 -4.50
CA TRP A 136 5.48 75.13 -4.54
C TRP A 136 6.72 74.63 -3.79
N LEU A 137 7.88 75.26 -4.02
CA LEU A 137 9.12 74.92 -3.33
C LEU A 137 8.94 74.99 -1.81
N LYS A 138 8.38 76.08 -1.29
CA LYS A 138 8.23 76.27 0.16
C LYS A 138 7.19 75.33 0.77
N TYR A 139 5.98 75.28 0.22
CA TYR A 139 4.85 74.62 0.85
C TYR A 139 4.76 73.12 0.54
N TYR A 140 5.28 72.67 -0.60
CA TYR A 140 5.16 71.26 -1.02
C TYR A 140 6.48 70.49 -0.90
N PHE A 141 7.63 71.17 -1.02
CA PHE A 141 8.96 70.55 -1.02
C PHE A 141 9.86 70.99 0.14
N GLY A 142 9.42 71.89 1.04
CA GLY A 142 10.25 72.56 2.04
C GLY A 142 11.29 71.66 2.73
N ASN A 143 10.87 70.55 3.36
CA ASN A 143 11.78 69.66 4.08
C ASN A 143 12.85 69.01 3.17
N MET A 144 12.51 68.73 1.91
CA MET A 144 13.42 68.12 0.94
C MET A 144 14.43 69.13 0.39
N LEU A 145 14.14 70.43 0.43
CA LEU A 145 15.05 71.44 -0.13
C LEU A 145 16.39 71.49 0.60
N CYS A 146 16.41 71.19 1.90
CA CYS A 146 17.65 71.26 2.70
C CYS A 146 18.65 70.14 2.39
N THR A 147 18.25 69.11 1.63
CA THR A 147 19.06 67.93 1.35
C THR A 147 19.42 67.78 -0.14
N LEU A 148 19.08 68.78 -0.96
CA LEU A 148 19.42 68.78 -2.39
C LEU A 148 20.94 68.76 -2.59
N GLY A 149 21.41 67.79 -3.38
CA GLY A 149 22.83 67.65 -3.70
C GLY A 149 23.69 67.03 -2.59
N GLU A 150 23.07 66.49 -1.54
CA GLU A 150 23.75 65.70 -0.50
C GLU A 150 24.14 64.30 -1.00
N GLU A 151 24.99 63.60 -0.23
CA GLU A 151 25.51 62.28 -0.57
C GLU A 151 24.40 61.24 -0.77
N GLU A 152 23.38 61.26 0.07
CA GLU A 152 22.12 60.55 -0.18
C GLU A 152 21.18 61.42 -1.01
N VAL A 153 21.28 61.30 -2.33
CA VAL A 153 20.53 62.14 -3.27
C VAL A 153 19.02 62.01 -3.04
N PRO A 154 18.32 63.12 -2.76
CA PRO A 154 16.89 63.11 -2.50
C PRO A 154 16.11 62.78 -3.79
N LYS A 155 14.96 62.10 -3.66
CA LYS A 155 14.21 61.52 -4.79
C LYS A 155 12.80 62.06 -4.90
N ILE A 156 12.38 62.40 -6.11
CA ILE A 156 10.98 62.71 -6.43
C ILE A 156 10.41 61.58 -7.27
N LEU A 157 9.34 60.96 -6.77
CA LEU A 157 8.53 60.01 -7.53
C LEU A 157 7.20 60.68 -7.88
N TYR A 158 7.00 61.01 -9.16
CA TYR A 158 5.75 61.55 -9.68
C TYR A 158 4.99 60.46 -10.44
N GLU A 159 3.77 60.16 -10.03
CA GLU A 159 2.89 59.17 -10.66
C GLU A 159 1.67 59.85 -11.30
N GLY A 160 1.41 59.53 -12.57
CA GLY A 160 0.19 59.92 -13.28
C GLY A 160 0.37 61.09 -14.24
N ASP A 161 -0.73 61.73 -14.61
CA ASP A 161 -0.70 62.84 -15.57
C ASP A 161 0.04 64.05 -15.02
N ILE A 162 1.02 64.54 -15.79
CA ILE A 162 1.84 65.70 -15.43
C ILE A 162 1.43 66.95 -16.23
N SER A 163 1.29 68.08 -15.56
CA SER A 163 1.04 69.37 -16.23
C SER A 163 2.34 70.08 -16.64
N LYS A 164 2.20 71.06 -17.54
CA LYS A 164 3.30 71.91 -18.04
C LYS A 164 4.19 72.43 -16.91
N TYR A 165 3.59 73.12 -15.93
CA TYR A 165 4.34 73.77 -14.87
C TYR A 165 4.93 72.77 -13.86
N GLU A 166 4.28 71.64 -13.63
CA GLU A 166 4.83 70.57 -12.77
C GLU A 166 6.10 69.98 -13.39
N LEU A 167 6.09 69.70 -14.70
CA LEU A 167 7.28 69.18 -15.37
C LEU A 167 8.45 70.17 -15.34
N TYR A 168 8.19 71.47 -15.53
CA TYR A 168 9.22 72.49 -15.37
C TYR A 168 9.75 72.59 -13.94
N LEU A 169 8.87 72.50 -12.93
CA LEU A 169 9.31 72.49 -11.53
C LEU A 169 10.17 71.24 -11.24
N LEU A 170 9.79 70.06 -11.73
CA LEU A 170 10.59 68.85 -11.57
C LEU A 170 11.98 69.01 -12.20
N ARG A 171 12.10 69.71 -13.34
CA ARG A 171 13.41 70.05 -13.92
C ARG A 171 14.21 71.00 -13.04
N VAL A 172 13.57 72.04 -12.48
CA VAL A 172 14.22 72.94 -11.51
C VAL A 172 14.77 72.13 -10.34
N LEU A 173 13.95 71.28 -9.73
CA LEU A 173 14.34 70.45 -8.60
C LEU A 173 15.46 69.47 -8.98
N CYS A 174 15.37 68.84 -10.15
CA CYS A 174 16.40 67.95 -10.66
C CYS A 174 17.76 68.67 -10.75
N PHE A 175 17.81 69.78 -11.48
CA PHE A 175 19.01 70.60 -11.63
C PHE A 175 19.50 71.25 -10.32
N SER A 176 18.64 71.32 -9.31
CA SER A 176 19.01 71.80 -7.98
C SER A 176 19.71 70.74 -7.13
N GLY A 177 19.62 69.45 -7.48
CA GLY A 177 20.33 68.35 -6.83
C GLY A 177 19.48 67.17 -6.37
N CYS A 178 18.33 66.91 -7.01
CA CYS A 178 17.52 65.70 -6.73
C CYS A 178 17.39 64.79 -7.95
N ASP A 179 17.13 63.52 -7.70
CA ASP A 179 16.72 62.59 -8.74
C ASP A 179 15.20 62.64 -8.96
N VAL A 180 14.77 62.52 -10.21
CA VAL A 180 13.35 62.52 -10.59
C VAL A 180 13.00 61.23 -11.31
N VAL A 181 11.92 60.61 -10.83
CA VAL A 181 11.30 59.41 -11.37
C VAL A 181 9.86 59.78 -11.75
N TYR A 182 9.55 59.77 -13.03
CA TYR A 182 8.19 59.98 -13.54
C TYR A 182 7.60 58.63 -13.95
N VAL A 183 6.51 58.20 -13.33
CA VAL A 183 5.83 56.92 -13.60
C VAL A 183 4.48 57.17 -14.25
N HIS A 184 4.23 56.46 -15.35
CA HIS A 184 2.90 56.42 -15.98
C HIS A 184 2.60 55.05 -16.58
N PHE A 185 1.55 54.38 -16.11
CA PHE A 185 1.31 52.99 -16.49
C PHE A 185 0.69 52.80 -17.89
N TYR A 186 0.13 53.85 -18.50
CA TYR A 186 -0.59 53.75 -19.79
C TYR A 186 0.25 54.23 -20.97
N ASP A 187 0.55 55.53 -21.01
CA ASP A 187 1.28 56.19 -22.10
C ASP A 187 2.20 57.31 -21.59
N GLU A 188 2.72 58.13 -22.48
CA GLU A 188 3.57 59.30 -22.18
C GLU A 188 3.03 60.58 -22.84
N ALA A 189 1.73 60.61 -23.15
CA ALA A 189 1.11 61.69 -23.91
C ALA A 189 1.15 63.03 -23.15
N SER A 190 0.95 63.02 -21.82
CA SER A 190 1.02 64.22 -21.00
C SER A 190 2.45 64.80 -20.92
N TYR A 191 3.48 63.94 -20.95
CA TYR A 191 4.88 64.35 -21.01
C TYR A 191 5.26 64.97 -22.36
N PHE A 192 4.94 64.28 -23.48
CA PHE A 192 5.30 64.71 -24.83
C PHE A 192 4.64 66.03 -25.29
N LYS A 193 3.49 66.38 -24.70
CA LYS A 193 2.85 67.69 -24.91
C LYS A 193 3.74 68.87 -24.48
N ILE A 194 4.72 68.62 -23.62
CA ILE A 194 5.56 69.65 -23.01
C ILE A 194 7.00 69.55 -23.53
N ASP A 195 7.55 68.32 -23.57
CA ASP A 195 8.86 68.02 -24.15
C ASP A 195 8.72 67.07 -25.34
N THR A 196 8.41 67.65 -26.50
CA THR A 196 8.13 66.88 -27.73
C THR A 196 9.35 66.10 -28.23
N ALA A 197 10.57 66.59 -27.95
CA ALA A 197 11.80 65.91 -28.33
C ALA A 197 12.31 64.93 -27.26
N ALA A 198 11.63 64.81 -26.12
CA ALA A 198 11.99 63.93 -25.02
C ALA A 198 13.44 64.08 -24.52
N MET A 199 14.00 65.29 -24.59
CA MET A 199 15.38 65.56 -24.21
C MET A 199 15.56 65.65 -22.69
N TRP A 200 14.50 65.89 -21.93
CA TRP A 200 14.60 66.18 -20.50
C TRP A 200 14.66 64.94 -19.61
N SER A 201 14.30 63.76 -20.12
CA SER A 201 14.39 62.49 -19.39
C SER A 201 14.82 61.32 -20.25
N ASN A 202 15.45 60.32 -19.64
CA ASN A 202 15.63 59.00 -20.25
C ASN A 202 14.35 58.17 -20.06
N VAL A 203 14.10 57.16 -20.90
CA VAL A 203 12.90 56.33 -20.81
C VAL A 203 13.24 54.88 -20.50
N ILE A 204 12.46 54.28 -19.60
CA ILE A 204 12.48 52.85 -19.29
C ILE A 204 11.06 52.31 -19.48
N TYR A 205 10.93 51.28 -20.30
CA TYR A 205 9.64 50.67 -20.63
C TYR A 205 9.43 49.38 -19.85
N GLY A 206 8.33 49.30 -19.11
CA GLY A 206 7.82 48.04 -18.57
C GLY A 206 7.22 47.17 -19.68
N LYS A 207 7.15 45.86 -19.44
CA LYS A 207 6.67 44.87 -20.44
C LYS A 207 5.20 45.02 -20.82
N ARG A 208 4.38 45.66 -19.98
CA ARG A 208 2.93 45.81 -20.16
C ARG A 208 2.49 47.27 -20.00
N ARG A 209 1.35 47.62 -20.59
CA ARG A 209 0.68 48.92 -20.41
C ARG A 209 -0.68 48.70 -19.75
N GLY A 210 -1.20 49.71 -19.06
CA GLY A 210 -2.48 49.68 -18.39
C GLY A 210 -2.36 49.62 -16.87
N GLN A 211 -3.48 49.45 -16.18
CA GLN A 211 -3.46 49.36 -14.72
C GLN A 211 -2.75 48.08 -14.25
N PRO A 212 -1.74 48.16 -13.36
CA PRO A 212 -1.11 46.98 -12.80
C PRO A 212 -2.11 46.19 -11.94
N PRO A 213 -2.07 44.84 -11.94
CA PRO A 213 -2.94 44.02 -11.09
C PRO A 213 -2.82 44.36 -9.61
N LYS A 214 -1.61 44.71 -9.18
CA LYS A 214 -1.30 45.20 -7.85
C LYS A 214 -0.42 46.45 -7.97
N HIS A 215 -0.92 47.56 -7.44
CA HIS A 215 -0.17 48.81 -7.42
C HIS A 215 1.10 48.66 -6.55
N PHE A 216 2.23 49.26 -6.95
CA PHE A 216 3.53 49.07 -6.25
C PHE A 216 3.47 49.39 -4.75
N LYS A 217 2.66 50.38 -4.34
CA LYS A 217 2.43 50.73 -2.92
C LYS A 217 1.93 49.57 -2.06
N ASN A 218 1.18 48.66 -2.67
CA ASN A 218 0.57 47.54 -1.96
C ASN A 218 1.49 46.32 -1.95
N ILE A 219 2.67 46.41 -2.58
CA ILE A 219 3.68 45.35 -2.52
C ILE A 219 4.37 45.41 -1.15
N ASP A 220 4.30 44.29 -0.44
CA ASP A 220 5.05 44.06 0.79
C ASP A 220 6.40 43.44 0.45
N LEU A 221 7.46 44.26 0.55
CA LEU A 221 8.82 43.81 0.27
C LEU A 221 9.31 42.77 1.28
N ASN A 222 8.83 42.81 2.52
CA ASN A 222 9.23 41.84 3.54
C ASN A 222 8.71 40.43 3.20
N VAL A 223 7.49 40.34 2.65
CA VAL A 223 6.92 39.07 2.20
C VAL A 223 7.72 38.50 1.03
N LEU A 224 8.09 39.34 0.05
CA LEU A 224 8.91 38.91 -1.09
C LEU A 224 10.31 38.47 -0.67
N GLU A 225 10.97 39.20 0.24
CA GLU A 225 12.27 38.82 0.79
C GLU A 225 12.22 37.49 1.54
N LYS A 226 11.17 37.27 2.35
CA LYS A 226 10.93 36.00 3.02
C LYS A 226 10.75 34.85 2.03
N GLN A 227 9.96 35.03 0.98
CA GLN A 227 9.78 34.02 -0.06
C GLN A 227 11.12 33.69 -0.75
N GLN A 228 11.89 34.70 -1.15
CA GLN A 228 13.21 34.48 -1.75
C GLN A 228 14.19 33.79 -0.81
N GLN A 229 14.14 34.11 0.48
CA GLN A 229 14.97 33.46 1.48
C GLN A 229 14.57 31.99 1.68
N THR A 230 13.26 31.69 1.71
CA THR A 230 12.74 30.32 1.75
C THR A 230 13.18 29.54 0.51
N ASP A 231 13.04 30.10 -0.69
CA ASP A 231 13.46 29.48 -1.95
C ASP A 231 14.97 29.14 -1.90
N LYS A 232 15.82 30.07 -1.46
CA LYS A 232 17.26 29.83 -1.26
C LYS A 232 17.55 28.75 -0.23
N ASN A 233 16.82 28.78 0.89
CA ASN A 233 16.97 27.79 1.96
C ASN A 233 16.64 26.38 1.48
N ILE A 234 15.54 26.23 0.72
CA ILE A 234 15.13 24.96 0.11
C ILE A 234 16.19 24.47 -0.87
N GLN A 235 16.67 25.35 -1.75
CA GLN A 235 17.70 25.00 -2.73
C GLN A 235 18.99 24.51 -2.06
N SER A 236 19.37 25.11 -0.93
CA SER A 236 20.59 24.75 -0.18
C SER A 236 20.61 23.32 0.36
N VAL A 237 19.44 22.68 0.51
CA VAL A 237 19.32 21.31 1.03
C VAL A 237 18.73 20.35 -0.01
N SER A 238 18.61 20.77 -1.27
CA SER A 238 17.93 20.03 -2.34
C SER A 238 18.51 18.62 -2.58
N ASP A 239 19.79 18.41 -2.32
CA ASP A 239 20.43 17.12 -2.60
C ASP A 239 20.64 16.22 -1.37
N PHE A 240 20.25 16.65 -0.17
CA PHE A 240 20.66 16.01 1.09
C PHE A 240 20.02 14.65 1.39
N VAL A 241 18.85 14.35 0.81
CA VAL A 241 18.10 13.11 1.09
C VAL A 241 17.97 12.32 -0.20
N LYS A 242 18.35 11.05 -0.13
CA LYS A 242 18.33 10.10 -1.24
C LYS A 242 17.48 8.89 -0.86
N THR A 243 16.36 8.73 -1.54
CA THR A 243 15.42 7.63 -1.29
C THR A 243 15.70 6.44 -2.19
N ASN A 244 15.68 5.24 -1.62
CA ASN A 244 15.66 3.98 -2.37
C ASN A 244 16.87 3.72 -3.29
N ILE A 245 18.06 4.22 -2.95
CA ILE A 245 19.30 3.94 -3.72
C ILE A 245 19.74 2.47 -3.63
N LEU A 246 19.47 1.78 -2.51
CA LEU A 246 19.95 0.42 -2.20
C LEU A 246 19.15 -0.71 -2.88
N GLN A 247 18.80 -0.55 -4.16
CA GLN A 247 17.79 -1.35 -4.90
C GLN A 247 18.04 -2.87 -5.01
N LYS A 248 19.19 -3.40 -4.58
CA LYS A 248 19.60 -4.80 -4.80
C LYS A 248 19.71 -5.67 -3.54
N GLU A 249 19.54 -5.10 -2.35
CA GLU A 249 19.71 -5.80 -1.08
C GLU A 249 18.37 -6.01 -0.36
N ASP A 250 18.30 -7.02 0.52
CA ASP A 250 17.11 -7.30 1.33
C ASP A 250 16.78 -6.10 2.23
N PHE A 251 15.66 -5.42 1.94
CA PHE A 251 15.29 -4.19 2.65
C PHE A 251 15.09 -4.40 4.16
N TRP A 252 14.76 -5.63 4.59
CA TRP A 252 14.65 -5.97 6.01
C TRP A 252 15.97 -5.77 6.74
N GLN A 253 17.09 -6.11 6.10
CA GLN A 253 18.42 -5.92 6.67
C GLN A 253 18.79 -4.43 6.67
N ASN A 254 18.53 -3.74 5.56
CA ASN A 254 18.84 -2.31 5.40
C ASN A 254 18.11 -1.43 6.42
N LEU A 255 16.90 -1.82 6.81
CA LEU A 255 16.11 -1.12 7.82
C LEU A 255 16.86 -1.02 9.17
N PHE A 256 17.80 -1.91 9.50
CA PHE A 256 18.55 -1.85 10.75
C PHE A 256 19.99 -1.36 10.61
N GLN A 257 20.44 -1.04 9.40
CA GLN A 257 21.75 -0.44 9.17
C GLN A 257 21.74 1.05 9.57
N THR A 258 22.90 1.55 10.02
CA THR A 258 23.10 2.98 10.25
C THR A 258 23.19 3.74 8.92
N ASN A 259 23.01 5.06 8.96
CA ASN A 259 23.11 5.87 7.74
C ASN A 259 24.48 5.73 7.05
N SER A 260 25.59 5.67 7.82
CA SER A 260 26.93 5.44 7.24
C SER A 260 27.13 4.03 6.68
N GLN A 261 26.41 3.02 7.17
CA GLN A 261 26.46 1.67 6.61
C GLN A 261 25.71 1.57 5.28
N ARG A 262 24.63 2.36 5.13
CA ARG A 262 23.89 2.53 3.88
C ARG A 262 24.66 3.34 2.84
N ALA A 263 25.55 4.22 3.31
CA ALA A 263 26.38 5.05 2.46
C ALA A 263 27.51 4.23 1.81
N LEU A 264 27.26 3.67 0.62
CA LEU A 264 28.30 2.99 -0.16
C LEU A 264 29.37 3.96 -0.71
N LEU A 265 29.09 5.28 -0.81
CA LEU A 265 29.93 6.22 -1.56
C LEU A 265 30.07 7.66 -0.99
N ASP A 266 29.14 8.20 -0.18
CA ASP A 266 29.21 9.59 0.31
C ASP A 266 28.48 9.81 1.66
N ARG A 267 29.17 10.41 2.64
CA ARG A 267 28.68 10.72 3.99
C ARG A 267 28.00 12.09 4.14
N ASN A 268 27.77 12.80 3.03
CA ASN A 268 27.06 14.09 3.05
C ASN A 268 25.54 13.95 2.86
N HIS A 269 25.03 12.72 2.83
CA HIS A 269 23.67 12.40 2.43
C HIS A 269 22.95 11.54 3.48
N TYR A 270 21.63 11.70 3.56
CA TYR A 270 20.74 10.80 4.26
C TYR A 270 20.15 9.79 3.28
N TYR A 271 20.34 8.50 3.57
CA TYR A 271 19.82 7.41 2.75
C TYR A 271 18.64 6.77 3.45
N ASN A 272 17.43 7.08 2.97
CA ASN A 272 16.21 6.50 3.48
C ASN A 272 15.59 5.51 2.49
N ILE A 273 14.70 4.69 3.02
CA ILE A 273 13.90 3.75 2.22
C ILE A 273 12.44 4.19 2.23
N PHE A 274 11.76 3.95 1.12
CA PHE A 274 10.31 4.06 1.03
C PHE A 274 9.76 2.81 0.35
N ILE A 275 9.18 1.89 1.13
CA ILE A 275 8.71 0.59 0.67
C ILE A 275 7.20 0.46 0.88
N GLN A 276 6.51 -0.06 -0.13
CA GLN A 276 5.17 -0.63 -0.02
C GLN A 276 5.28 -2.15 0.05
N TYR A 277 4.91 -2.74 1.18
CA TYR A 277 4.93 -4.18 1.40
C TYR A 277 3.48 -4.70 1.38
N ILE A 278 3.12 -5.34 0.27
CA ILE A 278 1.72 -5.56 -0.11
C ILE A 278 1.43 -7.05 -0.32
N GLY A 279 0.31 -7.53 0.22
CA GLY A 279 -0.10 -8.94 0.17
C GLY A 279 0.40 -9.77 1.34
N VAL A 280 0.23 -11.09 1.24
CA VAL A 280 0.74 -12.09 2.19
C VAL A 280 1.27 -13.31 1.43
N ASP A 281 2.23 -14.04 1.99
CA ASP A 281 2.59 -15.38 1.48
C ASP A 281 1.75 -16.43 2.23
N GLN A 282 2.25 -16.94 3.35
CA GLN A 282 1.50 -17.70 4.33
C GLN A 282 1.17 -16.79 5.51
N LEU A 283 -0.12 -16.72 5.87
CA LEU A 283 -0.63 -15.76 6.84
C LEU A 283 0.13 -15.77 8.17
N GLU A 284 0.44 -16.96 8.70
CA GLU A 284 1.12 -17.11 9.98
C GLU A 284 2.60 -16.72 9.90
N ILE A 285 3.28 -17.00 8.77
CA ILE A 285 4.68 -16.57 8.53
C ILE A 285 4.74 -15.05 8.40
N TYR A 286 3.83 -14.47 7.63
CA TYR A 286 3.67 -13.02 7.50
C TYR A 286 3.43 -12.35 8.85
N GLN A 287 2.49 -12.86 9.65
CA GLN A 287 2.20 -12.34 10.99
C GLN A 287 3.42 -12.43 11.92
N ASN A 288 4.19 -13.52 11.84
CA ASN A 288 5.43 -13.65 12.59
C ASN A 288 6.50 -12.64 12.15
N ARG A 289 6.67 -12.38 10.84
CA ARG A 289 7.61 -11.36 10.37
C ARG A 289 7.27 -9.97 10.90
N LEU A 290 6.00 -9.58 10.88
CA LEU A 290 5.56 -8.30 11.45
C LEU A 290 5.78 -8.22 12.97
N TYR A 291 5.51 -9.32 13.69
CA TYR A 291 5.80 -9.40 15.13
C TYR A 291 7.30 -9.24 15.42
N THR A 292 8.14 -9.98 14.68
CA THR A 292 9.61 -9.94 14.82
C THR A 292 10.16 -8.55 14.50
N LEU A 293 9.68 -7.89 13.45
CA LEU A 293 10.05 -6.51 13.12
C LEU A 293 9.86 -5.57 14.32
N LYS A 294 8.69 -5.61 14.96
CA LYS A 294 8.39 -4.78 16.14
C LYS A 294 9.29 -5.10 17.33
N GLN A 295 9.69 -6.37 17.51
CA GLN A 295 10.63 -6.77 18.56
C GLN A 295 12.06 -6.29 18.26
N GLU A 296 12.53 -6.46 17.03
CA GLU A 296 13.86 -6.02 16.63
C GLU A 296 14.03 -4.49 16.73
N LEU A 297 13.00 -3.73 16.32
CA LEU A 297 12.98 -2.27 16.48
C LEU A 297 13.21 -1.85 17.94
N LYS A 298 12.60 -2.56 18.89
CA LYS A 298 12.78 -2.33 20.32
C LYS A 298 14.16 -2.78 20.82
N GLN A 299 14.60 -3.97 20.41
CA GLN A 299 15.87 -4.55 20.87
C GLN A 299 17.08 -3.75 20.39
N LYS A 300 17.08 -3.30 19.14
CA LYS A 300 18.16 -2.49 18.54
C LYS A 300 18.04 -0.99 18.86
N ALA A 301 17.06 -0.60 19.68
CA ALA A 301 16.80 0.79 20.10
C ALA A 301 16.70 1.78 18.93
N LYS A 302 16.23 1.33 17.76
CA LYS A 302 16.02 2.21 16.60
C LYS A 302 14.82 3.12 16.89
N PRO A 303 14.88 4.46 16.66
CA PRO A 303 13.70 5.31 16.76
C PRO A 303 12.63 4.90 15.74
N PHE A 304 11.39 4.70 16.19
CA PHE A 304 10.30 4.30 15.30
C PHE A 304 8.93 4.80 15.77
N LEU A 305 8.01 4.92 14.82
CA LEU A 305 6.60 5.17 15.06
C LEU A 305 5.78 4.18 14.22
N ILE A 306 4.89 3.43 14.87
CA ILE A 306 3.91 2.57 14.21
C ILE A 306 2.55 3.23 14.31
N VAL A 307 1.94 3.53 13.17
CA VAL A 307 0.56 4.00 13.08
C VAL A 307 -0.31 2.86 12.56
N GLU A 308 -1.22 2.39 13.41
CA GLU A 308 -2.14 1.30 13.09
C GLU A 308 -3.52 1.84 12.64
N GLN A 309 -4.13 1.18 11.65
CA GLN A 309 -5.47 1.40 11.11
C GLN A 309 -5.72 2.71 10.35
N ASN A 310 -5.37 3.87 10.90
CA ASN A 310 -5.65 5.15 10.26
C ASN A 310 -4.80 6.31 10.81
N ILE A 311 -4.34 7.22 9.94
CA ILE A 311 -3.85 8.54 10.37
C ILE A 311 -5.08 9.42 10.63
N GLU A 312 -5.31 9.79 11.89
CA GLU A 312 -6.44 10.64 12.28
C GLU A 312 -6.40 12.00 11.57
N ASN A 313 -7.55 12.45 11.07
CA ASN A 313 -7.68 13.79 10.49
C ASN A 313 -7.29 14.86 11.54
N PRO A 314 -6.85 16.05 11.09
CA PRO A 314 -6.58 17.17 11.99
C PRO A 314 -7.77 17.48 12.91
N SER A 315 -7.50 17.66 14.19
CA SER A 315 -8.49 18.14 15.16
C SER A 315 -8.89 19.58 14.88
N ILE A 316 -9.98 20.03 15.50
CA ILE A 316 -10.43 21.44 15.41
C ILE A 316 -9.34 22.38 15.97
N GLU A 317 -8.66 21.98 17.04
CA GLU A 317 -7.60 22.77 17.69
C GLU A 317 -6.37 22.92 16.80
N GLU A 318 -5.86 21.83 16.23
CA GLU A 318 -4.74 21.85 15.29
C GLU A 318 -5.09 22.69 14.05
N SER A 319 -6.30 22.50 13.51
CA SER A 319 -6.78 23.24 12.34
C SER A 319 -6.89 24.73 12.61
N ASN A 320 -7.36 25.12 13.79
CA ASN A 320 -7.47 26.53 14.18
C ASN A 320 -6.09 27.18 14.37
N THR A 321 -5.11 26.45 14.91
CA THR A 321 -3.73 26.93 15.09
C THR A 321 -3.04 27.18 13.75
N LEU A 322 -3.33 26.33 12.76
CA LEU A 322 -2.76 26.42 11.43
C LEU A 322 -3.55 27.31 10.46
N ARG A 323 -4.76 27.75 10.86
CA ARG A 323 -5.65 28.52 9.99
C ARG A 323 -5.01 29.83 9.52
N LEU A 324 -5.11 30.09 8.22
CA LEU A 324 -4.69 31.36 7.62
C LEU A 324 -5.87 32.33 7.61
N THR A 325 -5.62 33.59 7.94
CA THR A 325 -6.65 34.65 7.94
C THR A 325 -6.80 35.31 6.58
N LYS A 326 -5.69 35.53 5.87
CA LYS A 326 -5.64 36.13 4.54
C LYS A 326 -4.43 35.59 3.75
N TYR A 327 -4.62 35.38 2.46
CA TYR A 327 -3.55 35.07 1.50
C TYR A 327 -3.93 35.66 0.14
N GLU A 328 -2.93 36.10 -0.63
CA GLU A 328 -3.16 36.77 -1.92
C GLU A 328 -3.25 35.80 -3.10
N ASN A 329 -2.49 34.71 -3.05
CA ASN A 329 -2.42 33.69 -4.09
C ASN A 329 -1.91 32.36 -3.52
N GLN A 330 -1.83 31.32 -4.37
CA GLN A 330 -1.36 30.00 -3.97
C GLN A 330 0.08 30.03 -3.41
N LYS A 331 1.00 30.77 -4.03
CA LYS A 331 2.41 30.84 -3.58
C LYS A 331 2.51 31.42 -2.18
N ASP A 332 1.79 32.51 -1.91
CA ASP A 332 1.69 33.13 -0.58
C ASP A 332 1.07 32.19 0.46
N MET A 333 -0.01 31.51 0.09
CA MET A 333 -0.66 30.52 0.97
C MET A 333 0.31 29.39 1.39
N LEU A 334 1.03 28.80 0.43
CA LEU A 334 1.98 27.73 0.71
C LEU A 334 3.18 28.24 1.52
N GLN A 335 3.66 29.45 1.24
CA GLN A 335 4.69 30.11 2.05
C GLN A 335 4.25 30.22 3.52
N GLN A 336 3.04 30.74 3.78
CA GLN A 336 2.53 30.88 5.14
C GLN A 336 2.36 29.54 5.86
N PHE A 337 1.96 28.48 5.15
CA PHE A 337 1.93 27.12 5.72
C PHE A 337 3.33 26.59 6.04
N SER A 338 4.32 26.84 5.18
CA SER A 338 5.70 26.41 5.41
C SER A 338 6.34 27.07 6.64
N GLU A 339 5.91 28.29 6.98
CA GLU A 339 6.34 29.02 8.19
C GLU A 339 5.70 28.46 9.47
N LYS A 340 4.58 27.75 9.35
CA LYS A 340 3.88 27.08 10.47
C LYS A 340 4.40 25.66 10.74
N ILE A 341 5.38 25.18 9.99
CA ILE A 341 6.05 23.92 10.28
C ILE A 341 6.99 24.14 11.47
N VAL A 342 6.77 23.41 12.57
CA VAL A 342 7.50 23.60 13.83
C VAL A 342 8.50 22.47 14.03
N LEU A 343 9.79 22.80 14.07
CA LEU A 343 10.86 21.88 14.45
C LEU A 343 11.87 22.62 15.35
N LEU A 344 12.08 22.08 16.56
CA LEU A 344 12.95 22.71 17.56
C LEU A 344 14.42 22.29 17.34
N GLY A 345 15.31 23.28 17.20
CA GLY A 345 16.76 23.09 17.41
C GLY A 345 17.62 22.63 16.22
N ASN A 346 17.07 22.37 15.03
CA ASN A 346 17.87 21.98 13.85
C ASN A 346 17.45 22.72 12.58
N THR A 347 18.31 23.64 12.13
CA THR A 347 18.06 24.49 10.95
C THR A 347 18.08 23.72 9.63
N ILE A 348 18.89 22.66 9.51
CA ILE A 348 18.95 21.81 8.31
C ILE A 348 17.65 21.01 8.19
N LEU A 349 17.20 20.38 9.28
CA LEU A 349 15.92 19.67 9.30
C LEU A 349 14.75 20.60 8.99
N GLN A 350 14.70 21.81 9.59
CA GLN A 350 13.66 22.78 9.26
C GLN A 350 13.58 23.07 7.75
N ARG A 351 14.74 23.24 7.09
CA ARG A 351 14.80 23.46 5.63
C ARG A 351 14.36 22.23 4.85
N LEU A 352 14.74 21.02 5.28
CA LEU A 352 14.31 19.76 4.66
C LEU A 352 12.79 19.57 4.76
N PHE A 353 12.19 19.94 5.88
CA PHE A 353 10.74 19.91 6.09
C PHE A 353 10.00 20.87 5.17
N GLN A 354 10.50 22.11 5.06
CA GLN A 354 9.94 23.08 4.12
C GLN A 354 10.06 22.58 2.69
N ARG A 355 11.24 22.08 2.29
CA ARG A 355 11.47 21.47 0.97
C ARG A 355 10.48 20.34 0.71
N ALA A 356 10.38 19.35 1.59
CA ALA A 356 9.50 18.19 1.44
C ALA A 356 8.04 18.64 1.22
N PHE A 357 7.58 19.62 2.00
CA PHE A 357 6.25 20.21 1.84
C PHE A 357 6.06 20.85 0.46
N PHE A 358 6.97 21.72 0.02
CA PHE A 358 6.86 22.36 -1.30
C PHE A 358 6.94 21.35 -2.45
N THR A 359 7.86 20.38 -2.39
CA THR A 359 7.99 19.34 -3.42
C THR A 359 6.68 18.58 -3.63
N ILE A 360 6.00 18.18 -2.55
CA ILE A 360 4.70 17.49 -2.65
C ILE A 360 3.60 18.42 -3.17
N MET A 361 3.57 19.67 -2.72
CA MET A 361 2.55 20.62 -3.15
C MET A 361 2.73 21.07 -4.62
N GLU A 362 3.95 21.03 -5.16
CA GLU A 362 4.25 21.25 -6.58
C GLU A 362 3.82 20.07 -7.46
N GLN A 363 3.99 18.84 -6.98
CA GLN A 363 3.53 17.62 -7.65
C GLN A 363 2.00 17.42 -7.58
N TYR A 364 1.31 18.17 -6.71
CA TYR A 364 -0.13 18.02 -6.51
C TYR A 364 -0.92 18.65 -7.67
N THR A 365 -1.55 17.80 -8.48
CA THR A 365 -2.20 18.16 -9.75
C THR A 365 -3.55 18.89 -9.65
N GLU A 366 -4.08 19.06 -8.44
CA GLU A 366 -5.39 19.68 -8.21
C GLU A 366 -5.34 21.21 -8.44
N GLN A 367 -6.34 21.76 -9.12
CA GLN A 367 -6.38 23.21 -9.44
C GLN A 367 -7.25 24.01 -8.48
N SER A 368 -8.12 23.36 -7.70
CA SER A 368 -8.99 24.04 -6.74
C SER A 368 -8.20 24.54 -5.53
N ILE A 369 -8.12 25.88 -5.39
CA ILE A 369 -7.46 26.55 -4.24
C ILE A 369 -7.98 26.02 -2.90
N SER A 370 -9.28 25.77 -2.76
CA SER A 370 -9.87 25.24 -1.52
C SER A 370 -9.38 23.83 -1.18
N LYS A 371 -9.21 22.97 -2.18
CA LYS A 371 -8.68 21.62 -1.96
C LYS A 371 -7.18 21.67 -1.64
N ILE A 372 -6.40 22.49 -2.37
CA ILE A 372 -4.98 22.72 -2.08
C ILE A 372 -4.81 23.22 -0.64
N TYR A 373 -5.60 24.19 -0.20
CA TYR A 373 -5.59 24.70 1.17
C TYR A 373 -5.84 23.58 2.20
N ASN A 374 -6.89 22.78 2.00
CA ASN A 374 -7.25 21.71 2.93
C ASN A 374 -6.18 20.60 2.98
N THR A 375 -5.61 20.24 1.83
CA THR A 375 -4.53 19.25 1.74
C THR A 375 -3.26 19.79 2.41
N ALA A 376 -2.85 21.03 2.12
CA ALA A 376 -1.70 21.68 2.74
C ALA A 376 -1.82 21.72 4.28
N LEU A 377 -3.00 22.14 4.79
CA LEU A 377 -3.29 22.17 6.22
C LEU A 377 -3.17 20.76 6.83
N LYS A 378 -3.73 19.74 6.18
CA LYS A 378 -3.63 18.34 6.65
C LYS A 378 -2.17 17.86 6.72
N LEU A 379 -1.40 18.11 5.66
CA LEU A 379 0.00 17.69 5.59
C LEU A 379 0.85 18.38 6.67
N VAL A 380 0.72 19.70 6.84
CA VAL A 380 1.46 20.44 7.88
C VAL A 380 1.05 19.98 9.28
N CYS A 381 -0.24 19.70 9.51
CA CYS A 381 -0.74 19.18 10.77
C CYS A 381 -0.10 17.84 11.12
N TRP A 382 -0.15 16.86 10.19
CA TRP A 382 0.46 15.55 10.39
C TRP A 382 1.97 15.65 10.54
N LEU A 383 2.61 16.53 9.78
CA LEU A 383 4.04 16.75 9.86
C LEU A 383 4.43 17.26 11.25
N ASN A 384 3.75 18.28 11.79
CA ASN A 384 4.00 18.79 13.15
C ASN A 384 3.69 17.75 14.23
N ARG A 385 2.63 16.94 14.05
CA ARG A 385 2.24 15.90 15.00
C ARG A 385 3.32 14.83 15.13
N TYR A 386 3.83 14.33 14.01
CA TYR A 386 4.76 13.21 14.00
C TYR A 386 6.24 13.65 14.04
N SER A 387 6.56 14.89 13.66
CA SER A 387 7.94 15.42 13.72
C SER A 387 8.49 15.40 15.14
N SER A 388 7.71 15.84 16.11
CA SER A 388 8.09 15.87 17.53
C SER A 388 8.45 14.48 18.07
N ILE A 389 7.84 13.41 17.54
CA ILE A 389 8.08 12.03 17.96
C ILE A 389 9.30 11.45 17.23
N LEU A 390 9.38 11.63 15.92
CA LEU A 390 10.45 11.03 15.10
C LEU A 390 11.81 11.71 15.29
N PHE A 391 11.83 13.01 15.62
CA PHE A 391 13.04 13.85 15.57
C PHE A 391 13.49 14.43 16.92
N GLN A 392 12.87 14.05 18.04
CA GLN A 392 13.18 14.62 19.36
C GLN A 392 14.68 14.55 19.71
N ASN A 393 15.34 13.44 19.38
CA ASN A 393 16.77 13.21 19.56
C ASN A 393 17.40 12.71 18.25
N PHE A 394 17.12 13.41 17.14
CA PHE A 394 17.57 12.98 15.83
C PHE A 394 19.11 12.88 15.75
N ASP A 395 19.59 11.72 15.34
CA ASP A 395 21.00 11.41 15.11
C ASP A 395 21.20 11.11 13.61
N TYR A 396 22.30 11.60 13.03
CA TYR A 396 22.67 11.34 11.65
C TYR A 396 22.81 9.84 11.36
N GLU A 397 23.32 9.03 12.29
CA GLU A 397 23.52 7.60 12.11
C GLU A 397 22.22 6.79 12.29
N GLN A 398 21.23 7.32 13.01
CA GLN A 398 19.99 6.60 13.32
C GLN A 398 18.79 7.21 12.60
N ILE A 399 18.55 6.76 11.37
CA ILE A 399 17.39 7.15 10.58
C ILE A 399 16.10 6.57 11.22
N PRO A 400 15.15 7.38 11.71
CA PRO A 400 13.90 6.90 12.30
C PRO A 400 13.01 6.17 11.29
N LEU A 401 12.18 5.23 11.75
CA LEU A 401 11.19 4.53 10.93
C LEU A 401 9.77 5.06 11.19
N PHE A 402 9.07 5.45 10.12
CA PHE A 402 7.62 5.63 10.11
C PHE A 402 6.96 4.42 9.43
N LEU A 403 6.25 3.62 10.21
CA LEU A 403 5.53 2.44 9.73
C LEU A 403 4.03 2.72 9.74
N TYR A 404 3.42 2.70 8.56
CA TYR A 404 1.96 2.78 8.41
C TYR A 404 1.39 1.40 8.09
N TYR A 405 0.57 0.87 9.00
CA TYR A 405 -0.13 -0.40 8.83
C TYR A 405 -1.63 -0.16 8.83
N GLY A 406 -2.27 -0.17 7.66
CA GLY A 406 -3.66 0.23 7.57
C GLY A 406 -4.19 0.41 6.16
N LYS A 407 -5.49 0.70 6.11
CA LYS A 407 -6.13 1.19 4.88
C LYS A 407 -5.56 2.56 4.57
N ILE A 408 -5.28 2.86 3.31
CA ILE A 408 -4.71 4.15 2.93
C ILE A 408 -5.64 4.92 2.00
N ASN A 409 -5.62 6.25 2.12
CA ASN A 409 -6.26 7.16 1.18
C ASN A 409 -5.23 8.11 0.54
N LYS A 410 -5.66 8.84 -0.49
CA LYS A 410 -4.79 9.73 -1.27
C LYS A 410 -4.00 10.75 -0.43
N ASN A 411 -4.63 11.37 0.58
CA ASN A 411 -3.93 12.35 1.42
C ASN A 411 -2.84 11.68 2.28
N GLN A 412 -3.12 10.48 2.78
CA GLN A 412 -2.15 9.71 3.56
C GLN A 412 -1.00 9.22 2.68
N ALA A 413 -1.28 8.77 1.45
CA ALA A 413 -0.25 8.42 0.48
C ALA A 413 0.65 9.62 0.15
N LEU A 414 0.07 10.82 -0.05
CA LEU A 414 0.83 12.07 -0.20
C LEU A 414 1.70 12.38 1.03
N PHE A 415 1.17 12.15 2.23
CA PHE A 415 1.93 12.33 3.47
C PHE A 415 3.11 11.36 3.58
N LEU A 416 2.91 10.07 3.29
CA LEU A 416 4.00 9.09 3.27
C LEU A 416 5.06 9.44 2.21
N ASN A 417 4.62 9.91 1.04
CA ASN A 417 5.54 10.39 0.01
C ASN A 417 6.31 11.64 0.48
N MET A 418 5.66 12.55 1.21
CA MET A 418 6.33 13.71 1.82
C MET A 418 7.45 13.29 2.79
N LEU A 419 7.19 12.27 3.62
CA LEU A 419 8.20 11.73 4.54
C LEU A 419 9.39 11.11 3.80
N SER A 420 9.21 10.65 2.56
CA SER A 420 10.33 10.12 1.76
C SER A 420 11.38 11.19 1.42
N TYR A 421 11.00 12.47 1.40
CA TYR A 421 11.95 13.59 1.21
C TYR A 421 12.68 14.00 2.50
N LEU A 422 12.42 13.33 3.61
CA LEU A 422 13.03 13.56 4.92
C LEU A 422 13.95 12.39 5.29
N PRO A 423 14.87 12.56 6.24
CA PRO A 423 15.70 11.46 6.72
C PRO A 423 14.89 10.54 7.65
N VAL A 424 13.89 9.85 7.08
CA VAL A 424 12.95 8.93 7.72
C VAL A 424 12.75 7.75 6.78
N ASP A 425 12.91 6.54 7.29
CA ASP A 425 12.49 5.34 6.59
C ASP A 425 10.96 5.25 6.62
N VAL A 426 10.34 5.03 5.48
CA VAL A 426 8.89 4.95 5.32
C VAL A 426 8.52 3.53 4.90
N LEU A 427 7.70 2.86 5.70
CA LEU A 427 7.23 1.51 5.40
C LEU A 427 5.71 1.49 5.43
N TYR A 428 5.08 1.32 4.27
CA TYR A 428 3.65 1.05 4.16
C TYR A 428 3.42 -0.45 4.09
N ILE A 429 2.60 -1.00 4.98
CA ILE A 429 2.29 -2.43 5.02
C ILE A 429 0.78 -2.63 4.89
N SER A 430 0.38 -3.47 3.94
CA SER A 430 -1.01 -3.90 3.79
C SER A 430 -1.10 -5.37 3.36
N PRO A 431 -1.77 -6.24 4.16
CA PRO A 431 -2.13 -7.60 3.73
C PRO A 431 -3.05 -7.61 2.49
N LYS A 432 -3.80 -6.52 2.29
CA LYS A 432 -4.77 -6.36 1.22
C LYS A 432 -4.15 -5.63 0.03
N LYS A 433 -4.14 -6.26 -1.15
CA LYS A 433 -3.49 -5.72 -2.36
C LYS A 433 -4.16 -4.48 -2.94
N GLU A 434 -5.47 -4.35 -2.76
CA GLU A 434 -6.28 -3.26 -3.35
C GLU A 434 -5.77 -1.85 -3.01
N TYR A 435 -5.22 -1.67 -1.80
CA TYR A 435 -4.77 -0.36 -1.32
C TYR A 435 -3.51 0.16 -2.01
N HIS A 436 -2.78 -0.69 -2.75
CA HIS A 436 -1.64 -0.25 -3.56
C HIS A 436 -2.05 0.76 -4.64
N THR A 437 -3.24 0.57 -5.25
CA THR A 437 -3.76 1.41 -6.33
C THR A 437 -3.84 2.90 -5.97
N VAL A 438 -3.97 3.23 -4.68
CA VAL A 438 -3.98 4.62 -4.19
C VAL A 438 -2.65 5.34 -4.49
N PHE A 439 -1.53 4.61 -4.48
CA PHE A 439 -0.22 5.16 -4.82
C PHE A 439 -0.03 5.32 -6.33
N GLU A 440 -0.74 4.57 -7.16
CA GLU A 440 -0.69 4.74 -8.63
C GLU A 440 -1.32 6.06 -9.07
N GLU A 441 -2.23 6.63 -8.26
CA GLU A 441 -2.85 7.94 -8.53
C GLU A 441 -1.96 9.15 -8.20
N ILE A 442 -0.78 8.93 -7.62
CA ILE A 442 0.15 9.98 -7.23
C ILE A 442 1.57 9.64 -7.69
N GLU A 443 2.32 10.65 -8.11
CA GLU A 443 3.76 10.48 -8.29
C GLU A 443 4.40 10.27 -6.91
N ASN A 444 5.17 9.20 -6.76
CA ASN A 444 5.76 8.82 -5.49
C ASN A 444 7.08 8.07 -5.67
N ASN A 445 7.93 8.12 -4.64
CA ASN A 445 9.28 7.53 -4.68
C ASN A 445 9.34 6.09 -4.14
N SER A 446 8.21 5.42 -3.93
CA SER A 446 8.20 4.12 -3.25
C SER A 446 8.60 2.96 -4.18
N ILE A 447 9.13 1.90 -3.58
CA ILE A 447 9.31 0.60 -4.23
C ILE A 447 8.25 -0.36 -3.71
N VAL A 448 7.63 -1.11 -4.62
CA VAL A 448 6.58 -2.09 -4.29
C VAL A 448 7.21 -3.47 -4.16
N ILE A 449 6.93 -4.12 -3.04
CA ILE A 449 7.24 -5.52 -2.78
C ILE A 449 5.92 -6.24 -2.60
N GLU A 450 5.50 -6.95 -3.64
CA GLU A 450 4.25 -7.69 -3.67
C GLU A 450 4.49 -9.16 -3.32
N LEU A 451 3.67 -9.68 -2.39
CA LEU A 451 3.63 -11.10 -2.01
C LEU A 451 2.56 -11.86 -2.81
N GLU A 452 2.63 -13.19 -2.83
CA GLU A 452 1.82 -14.04 -3.69
C GLU A 452 0.30 -13.87 -3.49
N ASN A 453 -0.16 -13.91 -2.24
CA ASN A 453 -1.58 -13.99 -1.88
C ASN A 453 -2.12 -12.67 -1.32
N ASP A 454 -3.46 -12.59 -1.23
CA ASP A 454 -4.19 -11.48 -0.64
C ASP A 454 -4.83 -11.90 0.69
N SER A 455 -5.02 -10.96 1.62
CA SER A 455 -5.70 -11.24 2.89
C SER A 455 -6.47 -10.03 3.40
N GLU A 456 -7.51 -10.27 4.19
CA GLU A 456 -8.25 -9.23 4.89
C GLU A 456 -7.39 -8.55 5.97
N MET A 457 -7.72 -7.29 6.27
CA MET A 457 -7.05 -6.54 7.33
C MET A 457 -7.26 -7.20 8.70
N PHE A 458 -6.18 -7.40 9.44
CA PHE A 458 -6.19 -7.89 10.82
C PHE A 458 -5.34 -6.99 11.73
N CYS A 459 -5.50 -7.08 13.05
CA CYS A 459 -4.73 -6.27 14.00
C CYS A 459 -3.22 -6.55 13.92
N PHE A 460 -2.38 -5.53 14.08
CA PHE A 460 -0.94 -5.74 14.07
C PHE A 460 -0.54 -6.79 15.13
N PRO A 461 0.25 -7.82 14.77
CA PRO A 461 0.54 -8.94 15.67
C PRO A 461 1.20 -8.52 16.99
N GLN A 462 0.62 -8.98 18.11
CA GLN A 462 1.15 -8.69 19.46
C GLN A 462 1.89 -9.90 20.09
N LYS A 463 1.80 -11.09 19.48
CA LYS A 463 2.47 -12.32 19.90
C LYS A 463 2.87 -13.17 18.70
N ALA A 464 3.93 -13.96 18.85
CA ALA A 464 4.32 -14.95 17.86
C ALA A 464 3.28 -16.06 17.73
N ILE A 465 3.04 -16.49 16.49
CA ILE A 465 2.17 -17.60 16.12
C ILE A 465 3.05 -18.83 15.89
N ARG A 466 2.64 -19.98 16.43
CA ARG A 466 3.39 -21.23 16.23
C ARG A 466 3.17 -21.72 14.80
N VAL A 467 4.20 -21.62 13.97
CA VAL A 467 4.19 -22.13 12.59
C VAL A 467 4.87 -23.50 12.56
N LYS A 468 4.28 -24.45 11.83
CA LYS A 468 4.95 -25.70 11.48
C LYS A 468 5.81 -25.44 10.25
N GLN A 469 7.13 -25.47 10.41
CA GLN A 469 8.04 -25.29 9.29
C GLN A 469 8.26 -26.63 8.59
N ALA A 470 7.99 -26.69 7.29
CA ALA A 470 8.35 -27.81 6.45
C ALA A 470 9.88 -27.92 6.38
N THR A 471 10.41 -29.14 6.55
CA THR A 471 11.85 -29.40 6.37
C THR A 471 12.16 -29.62 4.89
N THR A 472 13.42 -29.44 4.49
CA THR A 472 13.88 -29.75 3.12
C THR A 472 13.57 -31.20 2.74
N ALA A 473 13.67 -32.13 3.70
CA ALA A 473 13.30 -33.53 3.49
C ALA A 473 11.80 -33.69 3.17
N TYR A 474 10.92 -32.95 3.85
CA TYR A 474 9.48 -32.97 3.58
C TYR A 474 9.15 -32.41 2.20
N GLN A 475 9.82 -31.33 1.78
CA GLN A 475 9.62 -30.77 0.43
C GLN A 475 10.11 -31.73 -0.66
N ALA A 476 11.30 -32.33 -0.47
CA ALA A 476 11.81 -33.35 -1.37
C ALA A 476 10.90 -34.58 -1.46
N GLU A 477 10.30 -35.02 -0.34
CA GLU A 477 9.31 -36.10 -0.32
C GLU A 477 8.06 -35.72 -1.14
N ARG A 478 7.57 -34.46 -1.03
CA ARG A 478 6.43 -33.97 -1.81
C ARG A 478 6.72 -33.88 -3.31
N GLU A 479 7.90 -33.41 -3.70
CA GLU A 479 8.34 -33.34 -5.10
C GLU A 479 8.55 -34.72 -5.72
N LEU A 480 9.17 -35.65 -4.98
CA LEU A 480 9.28 -37.04 -5.42
C LEU A 480 7.90 -37.71 -5.53
N ASP A 481 7.02 -37.44 -4.57
CA ASP A 481 5.64 -37.92 -4.59
C ASP A 481 4.86 -37.45 -5.83
N SER A 482 5.01 -36.18 -6.27
CA SER A 482 4.31 -35.72 -7.48
C SER A 482 4.83 -36.44 -8.72
N ILE A 483 6.16 -36.61 -8.84
CA ILE A 483 6.79 -37.31 -9.98
C ILE A 483 6.38 -38.79 -10.05
N LEU A 484 6.23 -39.46 -8.90
CA LEU A 484 5.99 -40.91 -8.86
C LEU A 484 4.52 -41.30 -9.13
N TYR A 485 3.55 -40.49 -8.71
CA TYR A 485 2.14 -40.88 -8.71
C TYR A 485 1.28 -40.16 -9.77
N GLU A 486 1.80 -39.12 -10.43
CA GLU A 486 1.11 -38.49 -11.58
C GLU A 486 1.33 -39.32 -12.85
N ASP A 487 0.24 -39.74 -13.51
CA ASP A 487 0.21 -40.45 -14.80
C ASP A 487 0.93 -41.81 -14.90
N THR A 488 1.37 -42.41 -13.79
CA THR A 488 2.10 -43.70 -13.79
C THR A 488 1.22 -44.94 -13.58
N GLY A 489 -0.07 -44.77 -13.24
CA GLY A 489 -0.95 -45.88 -12.85
C GLY A 489 -0.61 -46.49 -11.48
N LEU A 490 0.27 -45.85 -10.71
CA LEU A 490 0.61 -46.21 -9.33
C LEU A 490 -0.25 -45.40 -8.35
N TYR A 491 -0.65 -46.04 -7.25
CA TYR A 491 -1.46 -45.41 -6.22
C TYR A 491 -0.69 -45.27 -4.92
N ARG A 492 -0.94 -44.16 -4.21
CA ARG A 492 -0.40 -43.95 -2.86
C ARG A 492 -1.04 -44.97 -1.91
N PRO A 493 -0.29 -45.47 -0.90
CA PRO A 493 -0.90 -46.29 0.15
C PRO A 493 -2.08 -45.57 0.79
N LYS A 494 -3.24 -46.24 0.84
CA LYS A 494 -4.49 -45.68 1.38
C LYS A 494 -4.92 -44.34 0.74
N GLN A 495 -4.65 -44.17 -0.55
CA GLN A 495 -5.08 -42.99 -1.31
C GLN A 495 -6.60 -42.80 -1.28
N PHE A 496 -7.35 -43.90 -1.29
CA PHE A 496 -8.81 -43.89 -1.42
C PHE A 496 -9.48 -44.27 -0.10
N ILE A 497 -10.56 -43.55 0.22
CA ILE A 497 -11.31 -43.66 1.48
C ILE A 497 -12.68 -44.29 1.27
N HIS A 498 -13.19 -44.28 0.03
CA HIS A 498 -14.49 -44.82 -0.33
C HIS A 498 -14.35 -45.84 -1.47
N SER A 499 -15.20 -46.85 -1.44
CA SER A 499 -15.30 -47.85 -2.50
C SER A 499 -16.73 -48.34 -2.72
N GLN A 500 -16.96 -48.88 -3.90
CA GLN A 500 -18.14 -49.62 -4.28
C GLN A 500 -17.70 -51.01 -4.73
N THR A 501 -18.41 -52.05 -4.33
CA THR A 501 -18.02 -53.43 -4.66
C THR A 501 -18.83 -53.96 -5.83
N VAL A 502 -18.21 -54.80 -6.64
CA VAL A 502 -18.86 -55.53 -7.73
C VAL A 502 -18.47 -56.99 -7.61
N THR A 503 -19.44 -57.83 -7.27
CA THR A 503 -19.21 -59.28 -7.20
C THR A 503 -18.98 -59.84 -8.60
N LEU A 504 -17.84 -60.49 -8.80
CA LEU A 504 -17.43 -61.08 -10.06
C LEU A 504 -18.25 -62.33 -10.38
N LYS A 505 -18.66 -62.45 -11.65
CA LYS A 505 -19.19 -63.69 -12.21
C LYS A 505 -18.03 -64.51 -12.77
N THR A 506 -17.64 -65.57 -12.07
CA THR A 506 -16.49 -66.39 -12.43
C THR A 506 -16.93 -67.82 -12.80
N ILE A 507 -16.01 -68.62 -13.31
CA ILE A 507 -16.11 -70.09 -13.21
C ILE A 507 -15.30 -70.59 -11.99
N TYR A 508 -15.57 -71.81 -11.53
CA TYR A 508 -14.89 -72.39 -10.36
C TYR A 508 -13.36 -72.36 -10.49
N GLU A 509 -12.82 -72.71 -11.65
CA GLU A 509 -11.37 -72.74 -11.91
C GLU A 509 -10.71 -71.34 -11.79
N GLU A 510 -11.42 -70.26 -12.12
CA GLU A 510 -10.91 -68.89 -12.06
C GLU A 510 -10.73 -68.37 -10.62
N ILE A 511 -11.47 -68.92 -9.65
CA ILE A 511 -11.44 -68.46 -8.25
C ILE A 511 -10.00 -68.44 -7.75
N SER A 512 -9.27 -69.55 -7.90
CA SER A 512 -7.89 -69.68 -7.40
C SER A 512 -6.87 -68.75 -8.07
N ILE A 513 -7.16 -68.30 -9.30
CA ILE A 513 -6.31 -67.39 -10.06
C ILE A 513 -6.54 -65.96 -9.55
N ILE A 514 -7.79 -65.51 -9.57
CA ILE A 514 -8.18 -64.15 -9.17
C ILE A 514 -7.92 -63.90 -7.68
N TRP A 515 -8.05 -64.93 -6.83
CA TRP A 515 -7.79 -64.85 -5.39
C TRP A 515 -6.41 -64.31 -5.02
N LYS A 516 -5.41 -64.53 -5.89
CA LYS A 516 -4.02 -64.09 -5.70
C LYS A 516 -3.74 -62.71 -6.28
N GLU A 517 -4.64 -62.16 -7.08
CA GLU A 517 -4.48 -60.85 -7.71
C GLU A 517 -4.90 -59.71 -6.77
N GLU A 518 -4.11 -58.63 -6.77
CA GLU A 518 -4.49 -57.36 -6.15
C GLU A 518 -5.69 -56.75 -6.87
N ALA A 519 -6.51 -55.97 -6.15
CA ALA A 519 -7.72 -55.35 -6.66
C ALA A 519 -7.50 -54.61 -8.00
N LYS A 520 -6.40 -53.85 -8.13
CA LYS A 520 -6.09 -53.04 -9.32
C LYS A 520 -5.84 -53.83 -10.61
N TYR A 521 -5.55 -55.13 -10.51
CA TYR A 521 -5.32 -56.00 -11.67
C TYR A 521 -6.58 -56.78 -12.09
N ARG A 522 -7.64 -56.73 -11.28
CA ARG A 522 -8.84 -57.52 -11.51
C ARG A 522 -9.74 -56.89 -12.58
N PRO A 523 -10.45 -57.72 -13.36
CA PRO A 523 -11.40 -57.22 -14.35
C PRO A 523 -12.53 -56.43 -13.66
N GLY A 524 -12.81 -55.23 -14.18
CA GLY A 524 -13.83 -54.33 -13.62
C GLY A 524 -13.33 -53.40 -12.52
N PHE A 525 -12.04 -53.41 -12.20
CA PHE A 525 -11.45 -52.39 -11.33
C PHE A 525 -11.48 -51.03 -12.04
N GLU A 526 -12.02 -50.03 -11.36
CA GLU A 526 -12.12 -48.67 -11.89
C GLU A 526 -12.05 -47.66 -10.76
N ILE A 527 -11.59 -46.45 -11.08
CA ILE A 527 -11.62 -45.31 -10.16
C ILE A 527 -12.38 -44.18 -10.84
N LYS A 528 -13.55 -43.84 -10.30
CA LYS A 528 -14.38 -42.72 -10.74
C LYS A 528 -14.64 -41.79 -9.58
N GLU A 529 -14.37 -40.50 -9.76
CA GLU A 529 -14.66 -39.47 -8.74
C GLU A 529 -14.11 -39.81 -7.33
N ASN A 530 -12.88 -40.35 -7.24
CA ASN A 530 -12.25 -40.83 -6.00
C ASN A 530 -12.96 -42.00 -5.29
N ILE A 531 -13.87 -42.70 -5.96
CA ILE A 531 -14.49 -43.94 -5.49
C ILE A 531 -13.87 -45.10 -6.28
N VAL A 532 -13.36 -46.09 -5.56
CA VAL A 532 -12.77 -47.30 -6.16
C VAL A 532 -13.85 -48.35 -6.34
N THR A 533 -14.03 -48.85 -7.56
CA THR A 533 -14.80 -50.04 -7.85
C THR A 533 -13.94 -51.27 -7.57
N ILE A 534 -14.28 -52.06 -6.55
CA ILE A 534 -13.52 -53.23 -6.11
C ILE A 534 -14.21 -54.50 -6.63
N PRO A 535 -13.60 -55.24 -7.57
CA PRO A 535 -14.11 -56.53 -8.02
C PRO A 535 -13.73 -57.63 -7.02
N ASN A 536 -14.73 -58.24 -6.39
CA ASN A 536 -14.54 -59.25 -5.36
C ASN A 536 -15.26 -60.57 -5.69
N ILE A 537 -14.82 -61.64 -5.05
CA ILE A 537 -15.41 -62.98 -5.21
C ILE A 537 -16.38 -63.23 -4.05
N PHE A 538 -17.59 -63.69 -4.36
CA PHE A 538 -18.45 -64.32 -3.37
C PHE A 538 -19.03 -65.59 -3.99
N ALA A 539 -18.57 -66.74 -3.51
CA ALA A 539 -18.87 -68.04 -4.10
C ALA A 539 -19.28 -69.09 -3.06
N LYS A 540 -20.29 -69.89 -3.39
CA LYS A 540 -20.65 -71.12 -2.67
C LYS A 540 -20.31 -72.31 -3.56
N ILE A 541 -19.57 -73.27 -3.01
CA ILE A 541 -19.07 -74.44 -3.73
C ILE A 541 -19.67 -75.69 -3.08
N ASN A 542 -20.44 -76.43 -3.86
CA ASN A 542 -21.13 -77.65 -3.43
C ASN A 542 -20.43 -78.89 -4.02
N GLY A 543 -20.27 -79.91 -3.17
CA GLY A 543 -19.67 -81.18 -3.54
C GLY A 543 -18.14 -81.17 -3.63
N VAL A 544 -17.59 -82.33 -3.98
CA VAL A 544 -16.15 -82.61 -4.07
C VAL A 544 -15.85 -83.22 -5.43
N LYS A 545 -15.02 -82.52 -6.22
CA LYS A 545 -14.61 -82.95 -7.56
C LYS A 545 -13.93 -84.32 -7.50
N GLU A 546 -14.44 -85.28 -8.28
CA GLU A 546 -13.96 -86.68 -8.32
C GLU A 546 -13.98 -87.42 -6.96
N GLY A 547 -14.67 -86.89 -5.93
CA GLY A 547 -14.63 -87.42 -4.57
C GLY A 547 -13.23 -87.35 -3.90
N ASP A 548 -12.26 -86.63 -4.49
CA ASP A 548 -10.88 -86.57 -4.01
C ASP A 548 -10.73 -85.57 -2.85
N ILE A 549 -10.89 -86.09 -1.63
CA ILE A 549 -10.75 -85.34 -0.37
C ILE A 549 -9.37 -84.66 -0.28
N SER A 550 -8.31 -85.31 -0.79
CA SER A 550 -6.94 -84.78 -0.66
C SER A 550 -6.74 -83.56 -1.55
N LYS A 551 -7.17 -83.64 -2.82
CA LYS A 551 -7.15 -82.48 -3.73
C LYS A 551 -8.07 -81.36 -3.24
N TYR A 552 -9.23 -81.71 -2.69
CA TYR A 552 -10.18 -80.74 -2.15
C TYR A 552 -9.60 -79.95 -0.98
N LEU A 553 -9.08 -80.63 0.05
CA LEU A 553 -8.41 -79.99 1.17
C LEU A 553 -7.19 -79.18 0.74
N LYS A 554 -6.46 -79.64 -0.29
CA LYS A 554 -5.36 -78.89 -0.88
C LYS A 554 -5.85 -77.58 -1.50
N SER A 555 -6.92 -77.61 -2.30
CA SER A 555 -7.49 -76.39 -2.90
C SER A 555 -7.92 -75.37 -1.85
N ILE A 556 -8.49 -75.83 -0.72
CA ILE A 556 -8.84 -74.97 0.42
C ILE A 556 -7.57 -74.36 1.03
N SER A 557 -6.51 -75.16 1.23
CA SER A 557 -5.26 -74.68 1.81
C SER A 557 -4.56 -73.61 0.96
N GLU A 558 -4.68 -73.69 -0.37
CA GLU A 558 -4.08 -72.72 -1.30
C GLU A 558 -4.77 -71.34 -1.27
N LEU A 559 -5.98 -71.26 -0.70
CA LEU A 559 -6.73 -70.01 -0.52
C LEU A 559 -6.46 -69.35 0.84
N LEU A 560 -5.78 -70.02 1.76
CA LEU A 560 -5.46 -69.48 3.08
C LEU A 560 -4.20 -68.61 3.00
N THR A 561 -4.35 -67.31 3.27
CA THR A 561 -3.25 -66.34 3.42
C THR A 561 -3.21 -65.76 4.83
N GLU A 562 -2.19 -64.95 5.15
CA GLU A 562 -2.11 -64.22 6.43
C GLU A 562 -3.37 -63.39 6.68
N ASN A 563 -3.91 -62.75 5.64
CA ASN A 563 -5.10 -61.91 5.67
C ASN A 563 -6.41 -62.67 5.38
N THR A 564 -6.52 -63.92 5.85
CA THR A 564 -7.73 -64.75 5.68
C THR A 564 -8.42 -65.07 7.00
N ILE A 565 -9.72 -64.82 7.09
CA ILE A 565 -10.60 -65.31 8.15
C ILE A 565 -11.04 -66.73 7.78
N PHE A 566 -10.63 -67.71 8.60
CA PHE A 566 -11.01 -69.11 8.39
C PHE A 566 -12.15 -69.49 9.35
N ILE A 567 -13.28 -69.91 8.79
CA ILE A 567 -14.47 -70.33 9.55
C ILE A 567 -14.67 -71.83 9.35
N LYS A 568 -14.49 -72.58 10.44
CA LYS A 568 -14.74 -74.02 10.49
C LYS A 568 -16.14 -74.28 11.02
N ASN A 569 -17.04 -74.65 10.12
CA ASN A 569 -18.48 -74.86 10.34
C ASN A 569 -19.24 -73.64 10.86
N PHE A 570 -20.56 -73.68 10.70
CA PHE A 570 -21.49 -72.74 11.33
C PHE A 570 -22.08 -73.32 12.63
N PRO A 571 -22.56 -72.48 13.57
CA PRO A 571 -22.54 -71.01 13.55
C PRO A 571 -21.17 -70.40 13.91
N TYR A 572 -20.77 -69.33 13.22
CA TYR A 572 -19.58 -68.54 13.58
C TYR A 572 -19.96 -67.35 14.46
N ILE A 573 -21.05 -66.66 14.09
CA ILE A 573 -21.67 -65.61 14.88
C ILE A 573 -22.80 -66.21 15.73
N ALA A 574 -22.78 -65.89 17.03
CA ALA A 574 -23.82 -66.36 17.94
C ALA A 574 -25.18 -65.73 17.63
N ARG A 575 -26.26 -66.51 17.77
CA ARG A 575 -27.64 -66.02 17.58
C ARG A 575 -27.97 -64.94 18.59
N VAL A 576 -28.60 -63.87 18.11
CA VAL A 576 -29.07 -62.76 18.96
C VAL A 576 -30.46 -63.13 19.49
N GLY A 577 -30.55 -63.50 20.77
CA GLY A 577 -31.78 -64.03 21.37
C GLY A 577 -32.97 -63.06 21.45
N HIS A 578 -32.74 -61.74 21.45
CA HIS A 578 -33.78 -60.70 21.45
C HIS A 578 -33.38 -59.51 20.59
N SER A 579 -34.34 -58.85 19.93
CA SER A 579 -34.08 -57.67 19.11
C SER A 579 -33.31 -56.61 19.93
N PRO A 580 -32.09 -56.22 19.50
CA PRO A 580 -31.20 -55.39 20.31
C PRO A 580 -31.74 -53.95 20.41
N SER A 581 -32.33 -53.64 21.58
CA SER A 581 -33.08 -52.40 21.85
C SER A 581 -32.33 -51.11 21.48
N PHE A 582 -31.01 -51.04 21.69
CA PHE A 582 -30.24 -49.82 21.43
C PHE A 582 -29.99 -49.55 19.94
N ALA A 583 -30.05 -50.56 19.06
CA ALA A 583 -29.86 -50.34 17.62
C ALA A 583 -31.11 -49.67 16.99
N ALA A 584 -32.29 -49.92 17.57
CA ALA A 584 -33.55 -49.37 17.11
C ALA A 584 -33.59 -47.83 17.09
N GLN A 585 -32.95 -47.19 18.09
CA GLN A 585 -32.97 -45.73 18.23
C GLN A 585 -32.16 -45.00 17.14
N PHE A 586 -31.30 -45.72 16.41
CA PHE A 586 -30.46 -45.16 15.36
C PHE A 586 -31.07 -45.27 13.96
N LEU A 587 -32.21 -45.96 13.83
CA LEU A 587 -32.88 -46.19 12.56
C LEU A 587 -34.11 -45.29 12.47
N ASN A 588 -34.16 -44.43 11.45
CA ASN A 588 -35.35 -43.65 11.13
C ASN A 588 -35.73 -43.90 9.66
N LYS A 589 -36.85 -44.60 9.43
CA LYS A 589 -37.33 -44.98 8.09
C LYS A 589 -36.22 -45.63 7.24
N ASN A 590 -35.54 -46.64 7.80
CA ASN A 590 -34.43 -47.38 7.20
C ASN A 590 -33.16 -46.56 6.89
N LYS A 591 -33.04 -45.32 7.40
CA LYS A 591 -31.79 -44.56 7.39
C LYS A 591 -31.12 -44.57 8.74
N ILE A 592 -29.81 -44.81 8.75
CA ILE A 592 -28.95 -44.79 9.93
C ILE A 592 -28.63 -43.33 10.28
N ASP A 593 -28.94 -42.91 11.50
CA ASP A 593 -28.46 -41.64 12.05
C ASP A 593 -27.01 -41.79 12.55
N ILE A 594 -26.06 -41.53 11.64
CA ILE A 594 -24.62 -41.61 11.89
C ILE A 594 -24.20 -40.74 13.09
N LYS A 595 -24.82 -39.57 13.27
CA LYS A 595 -24.48 -38.65 14.36
C LYS A 595 -24.96 -39.20 15.70
N ALA A 596 -26.15 -39.81 15.74
CA ALA A 596 -26.66 -40.44 16.95
C ALA A 596 -25.84 -41.68 17.34
N VAL A 597 -25.44 -42.51 16.37
CA VAL A 597 -24.58 -43.68 16.61
C VAL A 597 -23.27 -43.27 17.25
N LYS A 598 -22.53 -42.32 16.65
CA LYS A 598 -21.20 -41.90 17.12
C LYS A 598 -21.19 -41.17 18.47
N LYS A 599 -22.32 -40.62 18.90
CA LYS A 599 -22.45 -39.95 20.21
C LYS A 599 -22.84 -40.90 21.34
N HIS A 600 -23.28 -42.12 21.01
CA HIS A 600 -23.84 -43.02 22.00
C HIS A 600 -22.75 -43.75 22.80
N SER A 601 -22.96 -43.93 24.10
CA SER A 601 -21.98 -44.55 25.01
C SER A 601 -21.56 -45.98 24.65
N ASN A 602 -22.39 -46.69 23.88
CA ASN A 602 -22.16 -48.07 23.47
C ASN A 602 -21.47 -48.20 22.11
N TYR A 603 -21.12 -47.10 21.44
CA TYR A 603 -20.40 -47.14 20.18
C TYR A 603 -18.93 -47.53 20.43
N ARG A 604 -18.50 -48.65 19.84
CA ARG A 604 -17.22 -49.29 20.18
C ARG A 604 -16.06 -48.87 19.28
N TYR A 605 -16.32 -48.08 18.23
CA TYR A 605 -15.36 -47.84 17.15
C TYR A 605 -14.66 -46.48 17.24
N ASP A 606 -14.77 -45.77 18.36
CA ASP A 606 -14.15 -44.45 18.56
C ASP A 606 -12.61 -44.46 18.42
N PHE A 607 -11.98 -45.62 18.65
CA PHE A 607 -10.54 -45.80 18.47
C PHE A 607 -10.10 -45.88 17.00
N LEU A 608 -11.03 -46.12 16.06
CA LEU A 608 -10.75 -46.10 14.62
C LEU A 608 -10.70 -44.65 14.13
N ASN A 609 -9.97 -44.42 13.03
CA ASN A 609 -9.99 -43.10 12.40
C ASN A 609 -11.41 -42.76 11.89
N LEU A 610 -11.75 -41.47 11.85
CA LEU A 610 -13.10 -41.01 11.49
C LEU A 610 -13.56 -41.48 10.11
N GLN A 611 -12.62 -41.64 9.18
CA GLN A 611 -12.88 -42.08 7.80
C GLN A 611 -13.34 -43.54 7.77
N THR A 612 -12.61 -44.46 8.41
CA THR A 612 -12.98 -45.88 8.53
C THR A 612 -14.31 -46.04 9.26
N GLN A 613 -14.56 -45.25 10.32
CA GLN A 613 -15.84 -45.25 11.01
C GLN A 613 -17.01 -44.86 10.09
N ASN A 614 -16.83 -43.81 9.29
CA ASN A 614 -17.85 -43.39 8.32
C ASN A 614 -18.09 -44.46 7.25
N TYR A 615 -17.00 -45.06 6.74
CA TYR A 615 -17.06 -46.10 5.72
C TYR A 615 -17.82 -47.35 6.20
N ILE A 616 -17.57 -47.81 7.43
CA ILE A 616 -18.31 -48.93 8.05
C ILE A 616 -19.82 -48.63 8.09
N LEU A 617 -20.20 -47.45 8.57
CA LEU A 617 -21.62 -47.07 8.68
C LEU A 617 -22.27 -46.83 7.31
N GLN A 618 -21.51 -46.35 6.33
CA GLN A 618 -21.97 -46.21 4.95
C GLN A 618 -22.27 -47.59 4.33
N LYS A 619 -21.40 -48.57 4.51
CA LYS A 619 -21.64 -49.95 4.03
C LYS A 619 -22.79 -50.63 4.76
N ALA A 620 -23.01 -50.28 6.03
CA ALA A 620 -24.20 -50.70 6.75
C ALA A 620 -25.47 -50.15 6.10
N GLN A 621 -25.47 -48.87 5.74
CA GLN A 621 -26.59 -48.26 5.02
C GLN A 621 -26.82 -48.91 3.66
N GLU A 622 -25.76 -49.15 2.89
CA GLU A 622 -25.82 -49.84 1.59
C GLU A 622 -26.49 -51.22 1.71
N MET A 623 -26.13 -51.98 2.75
CA MET A 623 -26.73 -53.28 3.02
C MET A 623 -28.24 -53.20 3.31
N LEU A 624 -28.68 -52.20 4.10
CA LEU A 624 -30.09 -51.95 4.39
C LEU A 624 -30.88 -51.59 3.12
N ASP A 625 -30.27 -50.82 2.23
CA ASP A 625 -30.90 -50.35 1.00
C ASP A 625 -31.05 -51.48 -0.03
N LEU A 626 -30.08 -52.42 -0.10
CA LEU A 626 -30.10 -53.56 -1.03
C LEU A 626 -31.16 -54.61 -0.72
N LYS A 627 -31.49 -54.81 0.57
CA LYS A 627 -32.45 -55.82 1.05
C LYS A 627 -32.20 -57.23 0.53
N TRP A 628 -30.93 -57.64 0.46
CA TRP A 628 -30.53 -58.98 0.03
C TRP A 628 -30.55 -60.04 1.14
N ILE A 629 -31.05 -59.70 2.33
CA ILE A 629 -31.29 -60.63 3.44
C ILE A 629 -32.79 -60.85 3.60
N GLU A 630 -33.20 -62.12 3.63
CA GLU A 630 -34.59 -62.55 3.79
C GLU A 630 -34.74 -63.46 5.01
N ALA A 631 -35.57 -63.06 5.98
CA ALA A 631 -35.90 -63.85 7.17
C ALA A 631 -37.32 -63.54 7.65
N GLU A 632 -38.09 -64.58 8.01
CA GLU A 632 -39.46 -64.41 8.52
C GLU A 632 -39.47 -64.06 10.01
N GLY A 633 -40.35 -63.12 10.40
CA GLY A 633 -40.64 -62.82 11.81
C GLY A 633 -39.57 -62.06 12.59
N VAL A 634 -38.53 -61.54 11.92
CA VAL A 634 -37.41 -60.80 12.54
C VAL A 634 -37.32 -59.40 11.96
N ASP A 635 -36.99 -58.42 12.81
CA ASP A 635 -36.66 -57.05 12.39
C ASP A 635 -35.23 -57.02 11.83
N ILE A 636 -35.11 -57.31 10.54
CA ILE A 636 -33.82 -57.54 9.85
C ILE A 636 -32.93 -56.31 9.96
N GLU A 637 -33.49 -55.11 9.77
CA GLU A 637 -32.74 -53.85 9.80
C GLU A 637 -32.03 -53.63 11.15
N LYS A 638 -32.71 -53.95 12.26
CA LYS A 638 -32.09 -53.85 13.61
C LYS A 638 -31.00 -54.89 13.84
N VAL A 639 -31.20 -56.12 13.33
CA VAL A 639 -30.19 -57.17 13.46
C VAL A 639 -28.95 -56.82 12.64
N ILE A 640 -29.12 -56.35 11.39
CA ILE A 640 -28.03 -55.88 10.53
C ILE A 640 -27.19 -54.83 11.28
N LEU A 641 -27.85 -53.78 11.77
CA LEU A 641 -27.13 -52.69 12.44
C LEU A 641 -26.42 -53.18 13.72
N TYR A 642 -27.05 -54.07 14.50
CA TYR A 642 -26.42 -54.61 15.69
C TYR A 642 -25.17 -55.44 15.41
N ILE A 643 -25.21 -56.30 14.39
CA ILE A 643 -24.05 -57.12 14.01
C ILE A 643 -22.90 -56.21 13.52
N ILE A 644 -23.20 -55.24 12.67
CA ILE A 644 -22.19 -54.32 12.13
C ILE A 644 -21.59 -53.40 13.21
N LEU A 645 -22.34 -53.06 14.27
CA LEU A 645 -21.80 -52.30 15.41
C LEU A 645 -21.03 -53.17 16.43
N ASN A 646 -21.01 -54.49 16.25
CA ASN A 646 -20.33 -55.44 17.14
C ASN A 646 -19.39 -56.41 16.40
N LEU A 647 -18.83 -56.01 15.26
CA LEU A 647 -17.75 -56.74 14.59
C LEU A 647 -16.57 -56.99 15.53
N ASP A 648 -15.96 -58.16 15.39
CA ASP A 648 -14.79 -58.56 16.18
C ASP A 648 -13.54 -57.77 15.76
N LYS A 649 -12.51 -57.83 16.62
CA LYS A 649 -11.28 -57.07 16.45
C LYS A 649 -10.51 -57.43 15.16
N ILE A 650 -10.51 -58.72 14.76
CA ILE A 650 -9.78 -59.17 13.58
C ILE A 650 -10.43 -58.59 12.33
N THR A 651 -11.76 -58.65 12.25
CA THR A 651 -12.52 -58.01 11.16
C THR A 651 -12.24 -56.52 11.06
N LEU A 652 -12.30 -55.78 12.17
CA LEU A 652 -12.04 -54.33 12.17
C LEU A 652 -10.61 -54.00 11.74
N GLN A 653 -9.63 -54.81 12.15
CA GLN A 653 -8.24 -54.66 11.72
C GLN A 653 -8.08 -54.86 10.21
N MET A 654 -8.72 -55.89 9.66
CA MET A 654 -8.72 -56.12 8.21
C MET A 654 -9.38 -54.97 7.44
N ILE A 655 -10.53 -54.47 7.89
CA ILE A 655 -11.19 -53.31 7.28
C ILE A 655 -10.28 -52.07 7.34
N GLN A 656 -9.60 -51.83 8.47
CA GLN A 656 -8.72 -50.67 8.64
C GLN A 656 -7.43 -50.76 7.81
N GLN A 657 -6.93 -51.97 7.58
CA GLN A 657 -5.72 -52.21 6.78
C GLN A 657 -5.99 -52.26 5.28
N PHE A 658 -7.23 -52.54 4.88
CA PHE A 658 -7.59 -52.71 3.48
C PHE A 658 -7.32 -51.44 2.67
N ASP A 659 -6.37 -51.55 1.74
CA ASP A 659 -6.10 -50.59 0.69
C ASP A 659 -6.83 -51.07 -0.57
N PHE A 660 -7.79 -50.28 -1.05
CA PHE A 660 -8.69 -50.67 -2.13
C PHE A 660 -8.00 -50.95 -3.47
N THR A 661 -6.70 -50.68 -3.58
CA THR A 661 -5.90 -50.94 -4.78
C THR A 661 -5.02 -52.19 -4.68
N LYS A 662 -4.91 -52.80 -3.49
CA LYS A 662 -3.94 -53.87 -3.17
C LYS A 662 -4.63 -55.22 -2.87
N GLU A 663 -4.01 -56.04 -2.02
CA GLU A 663 -4.54 -57.33 -1.62
C GLU A 663 -5.91 -57.19 -0.94
N ILE A 664 -6.87 -57.98 -1.43
CA ILE A 664 -8.22 -58.06 -0.88
C ILE A 664 -8.24 -58.99 0.34
N PRO A 665 -8.84 -58.56 1.48
CA PRO A 665 -9.09 -59.41 2.63
C PRO A 665 -10.00 -60.59 2.29
N LYS A 666 -9.78 -61.74 2.94
CA LYS A 666 -10.36 -63.02 2.52
C LYS A 666 -11.16 -63.69 3.63
N VAL A 667 -12.20 -64.42 3.25
CA VAL A 667 -12.97 -65.32 4.11
C VAL A 667 -13.08 -66.69 3.44
N VAL A 668 -12.64 -67.72 4.15
CA VAL A 668 -12.81 -69.11 3.72
C VAL A 668 -13.65 -69.82 4.76
N VAL A 669 -14.82 -70.30 4.33
CA VAL A 669 -15.73 -71.07 5.17
C VAL A 669 -15.73 -72.51 4.68
N VAL A 670 -15.65 -73.47 5.60
CA VAL A 670 -15.86 -74.89 5.28
C VAL A 670 -16.94 -75.44 6.19
N SER A 671 -18.06 -75.85 5.61
CA SER A 671 -19.25 -76.31 6.32
C SER A 671 -19.58 -77.76 5.93
N VAL A 672 -19.24 -78.70 6.81
CA VAL A 672 -19.49 -80.15 6.62
C VAL A 672 -20.66 -80.68 7.45
N ASN A 673 -21.12 -79.92 8.45
CA ASN A 673 -22.17 -80.38 9.37
C ASN A 673 -23.58 -80.01 8.89
N GLU A 674 -24.59 -80.66 9.48
CA GLU A 674 -26.02 -80.32 9.30
C GLU A 674 -26.42 -78.99 9.95
N ASN A 675 -25.53 -78.38 10.74
CA ASN A 675 -25.76 -77.07 11.35
C ASN A 675 -25.77 -75.99 10.27
N ILE A 676 -26.97 -75.46 9.99
CA ILE A 676 -27.20 -74.39 9.01
C ILE A 676 -26.59 -73.08 9.52
N ALA A 677 -26.05 -72.27 8.59
CA ALA A 677 -25.69 -70.87 8.85
C ALA A 677 -26.82 -70.11 9.57
N THR A 678 -26.45 -69.24 10.51
CA THR A 678 -27.42 -68.36 11.17
C THR A 678 -27.74 -67.13 10.31
N LEU A 679 -28.79 -66.39 10.69
CA LEU A 679 -29.08 -65.09 10.07
C LEU A 679 -27.90 -64.14 10.28
N GLU A 680 -27.28 -64.19 11.45
CA GLU A 680 -26.13 -63.38 11.83
C GLU A 680 -24.89 -63.72 11.01
N ASP A 681 -24.62 -65.00 10.75
CA ASP A 681 -23.55 -65.45 9.83
C ASP A 681 -23.78 -64.90 8.42
N ALA A 682 -25.03 -64.99 7.93
CA ALA A 682 -25.39 -64.49 6.61
C ALA A 682 -25.21 -62.96 6.50
N ILE A 683 -25.62 -62.22 7.54
CA ILE A 683 -25.43 -60.76 7.62
C ILE A 683 -23.94 -60.42 7.61
N TYR A 684 -23.14 -61.12 8.41
CA TYR A 684 -21.71 -60.91 8.49
C TYR A 684 -21.01 -61.14 7.15
N LEU A 685 -21.26 -62.27 6.48
CA LEU A 685 -20.66 -62.58 5.19
C LEU A 685 -21.09 -61.59 4.10
N LEU A 686 -22.38 -61.26 4.02
CA LEU A 686 -22.85 -60.29 3.04
C LEU A 686 -22.24 -58.90 3.28
N TYR A 687 -22.13 -58.47 4.53
CA TYR A 687 -21.51 -57.20 4.87
C TYR A 687 -20.02 -57.16 4.45
N LEU A 688 -19.27 -58.24 4.67
CA LEU A 688 -17.88 -58.34 4.20
C LEU A 688 -17.77 -58.30 2.67
N ASN A 689 -18.71 -58.92 1.95
CA ASN A 689 -18.80 -58.78 0.49
C ASN A 689 -19.01 -57.32 0.06
N LEU A 690 -19.86 -56.55 0.75
CA LEU A 690 -20.09 -55.12 0.46
C LEU A 690 -18.90 -54.22 0.81
N ILE A 691 -18.06 -54.64 1.76
CA ILE A 691 -16.78 -53.99 2.05
C ILE A 691 -15.75 -54.29 0.95
N GLY A 692 -15.82 -55.48 0.36
CA GLY A 692 -14.99 -55.91 -0.78
C GLY A 692 -14.15 -57.15 -0.51
N PHE A 693 -14.48 -57.93 0.53
CA PHE A 693 -13.77 -59.17 0.85
C PHE A 693 -14.03 -60.23 -0.21
N ASP A 694 -13.03 -61.06 -0.48
CA ASP A 694 -13.24 -62.30 -1.22
C ASP A 694 -13.76 -63.38 -0.26
N ILE A 695 -14.83 -64.05 -0.62
CA ILE A 695 -15.54 -65.01 0.24
C ILE A 695 -15.81 -66.29 -0.54
N VAL A 696 -15.34 -67.42 0.00
CA VAL A 696 -15.66 -68.74 -0.54
C VAL A 696 -16.23 -69.63 0.56
N VAL A 697 -17.38 -70.24 0.29
CA VAL A 697 -18.10 -71.15 1.19
C VAL A 697 -18.10 -72.56 0.61
N PHE A 698 -17.24 -73.40 1.15
CA PHE A 698 -17.09 -74.81 0.81
C PHE A 698 -18.12 -75.66 1.55
N THR A 699 -18.99 -76.34 0.80
CA THR A 699 -20.09 -77.17 1.31
C THR A 699 -20.04 -78.54 0.65
N PRO A 700 -19.12 -79.43 1.07
CA PRO A 700 -18.94 -80.73 0.41
C PRO A 700 -20.17 -81.62 0.49
N THR A 701 -21.09 -81.37 1.43
CA THR A 701 -22.38 -82.07 1.57
C THR A 701 -23.47 -81.59 0.62
N GLY A 702 -23.30 -80.43 -0.02
CA GLY A 702 -24.36 -79.74 -0.79
C GLY A 702 -25.49 -79.15 0.06
N TYR A 703 -25.34 -79.10 1.40
CA TYR A 703 -26.39 -78.60 2.27
C TYR A 703 -26.71 -77.12 2.06
N ARG A 704 -27.98 -76.77 2.26
CA ARG A 704 -28.44 -75.39 2.30
C ARG A 704 -27.85 -74.68 3.52
N ASN A 705 -27.20 -73.54 3.31
CA ASN A 705 -26.53 -72.76 4.36
C ASN A 705 -26.77 -71.25 4.18
N ILE A 706 -25.85 -70.52 3.54
CA ILE A 706 -25.95 -69.06 3.38
C ILE A 706 -27.09 -68.67 2.44
N ASP A 707 -27.41 -69.52 1.46
CA ASP A 707 -28.52 -69.41 0.51
C ASP A 707 -29.90 -69.60 1.16
N LYS A 708 -29.94 -69.83 2.48
CA LYS A 708 -31.16 -69.72 3.28
C LYS A 708 -31.62 -68.27 3.45
N TYR A 709 -30.67 -67.37 3.67
CA TYR A 709 -30.95 -65.98 4.07
C TYR A 709 -30.46 -64.97 3.03
N ILE A 710 -29.39 -65.27 2.29
CA ILE A 710 -28.80 -64.35 1.29
C ILE A 710 -29.43 -64.58 -0.08
N SER A 711 -29.83 -63.49 -0.74
CA SER A 711 -30.30 -63.51 -2.13
C SER A 711 -29.25 -64.07 -3.09
N LYS A 712 -29.67 -64.89 -4.06
CA LYS A 712 -28.80 -65.42 -5.14
C LYS A 712 -28.17 -64.36 -6.03
N LYS A 713 -28.57 -63.08 -5.90
CA LYS A 713 -27.93 -61.96 -6.59
C LYS A 713 -26.56 -61.59 -6.00
N ALA A 714 -26.25 -62.04 -4.78
CA ALA A 714 -25.07 -61.61 -4.04
C ALA A 714 -23.85 -62.52 -4.25
N PHE A 715 -24.02 -63.77 -4.70
CA PHE A 715 -22.94 -64.76 -4.80
C PHE A 715 -23.21 -65.76 -5.94
N GLU A 716 -22.14 -66.37 -6.44
CA GLU A 716 -22.20 -67.47 -7.43
C GLU A 716 -22.25 -68.83 -6.74
N GLU A 717 -23.02 -69.77 -7.27
CA GLU A 717 -23.18 -71.13 -6.73
C GLU A 717 -22.66 -72.15 -7.75
N TYR A 718 -21.71 -73.00 -7.32
CA TYR A 718 -21.06 -73.99 -8.16
C TYR A 718 -21.31 -75.41 -7.64
N GLU A 719 -21.68 -76.32 -8.54
CA GLU A 719 -21.76 -77.77 -8.28
C GLU A 719 -20.55 -78.45 -8.93
N ILE A 720 -19.57 -78.89 -8.13
CA ILE A 720 -18.25 -79.31 -8.65
C ILE A 720 -17.97 -80.82 -8.57
N GLY A 721 -18.91 -81.62 -8.03
CA GLY A 721 -18.73 -83.07 -7.94
C GLY A 721 -19.69 -83.76 -6.98
N GLU A 722 -19.22 -84.82 -6.34
CA GLU A 722 -20.03 -85.71 -5.49
C GLU A 722 -20.24 -85.12 -4.09
N TYR A 723 -21.39 -85.37 -3.48
CA TYR A 723 -21.66 -84.95 -2.10
C TYR A 723 -21.07 -85.92 -1.08
N LEU A 724 -20.26 -85.40 -0.15
CA LEU A 724 -19.63 -86.17 0.92
C LEU A 724 -20.19 -85.78 2.29
N PHE A 725 -20.92 -86.70 2.92
CA PHE A 725 -21.62 -86.46 4.20
C PHE A 725 -20.78 -86.76 5.46
N GLN A 726 -19.66 -87.49 5.32
CA GLN A 726 -18.80 -87.89 6.43
C GLN A 726 -17.37 -87.41 6.20
N MET A 727 -17.17 -86.10 6.27
CA MET A 727 -15.86 -85.47 6.05
C MET A 727 -15.43 -84.69 7.30
N GLU A 728 -14.22 -84.95 7.80
CA GLU A 728 -13.62 -84.14 8.86
C GLU A 728 -12.79 -83.00 8.27
N ILE A 729 -12.98 -81.80 8.82
CA ILE A 729 -12.20 -80.62 8.42
C ILE A 729 -11.01 -80.43 9.38
N PRO A 730 -9.76 -80.44 8.88
CA PRO A 730 -8.59 -80.13 9.68
C PRO A 730 -8.63 -78.69 10.24
N GLU A 731 -7.96 -78.46 11.37
CA GLU A 731 -7.71 -77.10 11.88
C GLU A 731 -6.87 -76.28 10.89
N ARG A 732 -7.01 -74.94 10.91
CA ARG A 732 -6.27 -74.01 10.03
C ARG A 732 -4.76 -74.32 9.97
N ALA A 733 -4.11 -74.49 11.11
CA ALA A 733 -2.68 -74.78 11.21
C ALA A 733 -2.27 -76.13 10.57
N LYS A 734 -3.20 -77.09 10.43
CA LYS A 734 -2.97 -78.34 9.72
C LYS A 734 -3.15 -78.15 8.21
N LEU A 735 -4.13 -77.36 7.77
CA LEU A 735 -4.31 -77.00 6.36
C LEU A 735 -3.12 -76.22 5.81
N GLU A 736 -2.63 -75.20 6.51
CA GLU A 736 -1.47 -74.39 6.10
C GLU A 736 -0.20 -75.25 5.91
N ARG A 737 0.00 -76.28 6.76
CA ARG A 737 1.12 -77.23 6.62
C ARG A 737 1.01 -78.12 5.37
N MET A 738 -0.19 -78.39 4.88
CA MET A 738 -0.42 -79.16 3.65
C MET A 738 0.00 -78.39 2.40
N ALA A 739 -0.11 -77.05 2.42
CA ALA A 739 0.41 -76.19 1.35
C ALA A 739 1.96 -76.18 1.32
N ILE A 740 2.62 -76.07 2.48
CA ILE A 740 4.09 -75.98 2.59
C ILE A 740 4.80 -77.30 2.19
N THR A 741 4.18 -78.45 2.45
CA THR A 741 4.75 -79.77 2.13
C THR A 741 4.80 -80.08 0.63
N THR A 742 4.11 -79.30 -0.22
CA THR A 742 4.15 -79.49 -1.68
C THR A 742 5.18 -78.61 -2.40
N GLU A 743 5.47 -77.39 -1.92
CA GLU A 743 6.57 -76.57 -2.47
C GLU A 743 7.95 -77.21 -2.24
N SER A 744 8.14 -77.82 -1.07
CA SER A 744 9.36 -78.58 -0.74
C SER A 744 9.51 -79.87 -1.56
N GLY A 745 8.40 -80.47 -2.01
CA GLY A 745 8.41 -81.68 -2.86
C GLY A 745 8.88 -81.42 -4.29
N LEU A 746 8.57 -80.25 -4.86
CA LEU A 746 9.04 -79.82 -6.19
C LEU A 746 10.52 -79.41 -6.15
N PHE A 747 10.94 -78.66 -5.13
CA PHE A 747 12.35 -78.30 -4.94
C PHE A 747 13.25 -79.52 -4.69
N ASN A 748 12.80 -80.49 -3.88
CA ASN A 748 13.56 -81.72 -3.65
C ASN A 748 13.59 -82.67 -4.87
N ARG A 749 12.63 -82.58 -5.80
CA ARG A 749 12.65 -83.36 -7.06
C ARG A 749 13.59 -82.76 -8.12
N ILE A 750 13.77 -81.44 -8.11
CA ILE A 750 14.64 -80.73 -9.07
C ILE A 750 16.09 -80.65 -8.56
N PHE A 751 16.29 -80.56 -7.24
CA PHE A 751 17.64 -80.41 -6.65
C PHE A 751 18.11 -81.63 -5.84
N GLY A 752 17.29 -82.67 -5.69
CA GLY A 752 17.64 -83.92 -5.02
C GLY A 752 18.47 -84.89 -5.87
N ARG A 753 19.62 -84.43 -6.37
CA ARG A 753 20.73 -85.32 -6.77
C ARG A 753 22.04 -84.54 -6.85
N ARG A 754 22.71 -84.37 -5.72
CA ARG A 754 24.17 -84.50 -5.58
C ARG A 754 24.49 -84.78 -4.11
N LYS A 755 25.41 -85.74 -3.94
CA LYS A 755 25.73 -86.50 -2.74
C LYS A 755 26.03 -85.67 -1.51
#